data_AF-A0A9D7H4N2-F1
#
_entry.id   AF-A0A9D7H4N2-F1
#
_cell.length_a   1.000
_cell.length_b   1.000
_cell.length_c   1.000
_cell.angle_alpha   90.00
_cell.angle_beta   90.00
_cell.angle_gamma   90.00
#
_symmetry.space_group_name_H-M   'P 1'
#
loop_
_entity.id
_entity.type
_entity.pdbx_description
1 polymer ?
#
loop_
_entity_poly.entity_id
_entity_poly.type
_entity_poly.pdbx_seq_one_letter_code
_entity_poly.pdbx_strand_id
1 'polypeptide(L)'
;MHSRPPQVMRPHVLPFLALPLMACTLVPVGFGSDGGAGGGGAGGTEDAGAAAVDAGDAAAPTDSGTGGAPGTIDPSGSLKAATWVDLSSPKSGTLPFSFGIAFKKGDVPSTFALDTPDAQVEVKRRWPDGSAKHAIVTGTTTLTAGSAKRLNVIAGSYAVTNPLTCNDIALAAPTATVSLGANGTVSLTPLLAKPTRTWLSGDQAAECHYTGRAGALLVSFHVRLHRGGATFVRVIVENGWLDAPSPDLNYTPSVIIGGAAALPAKPIAHTAHSRWVAEKWLGIDPEVTPRHDTVYLRDTRLVPNYWRTKKADASKLDALTQTYEPMSSGEFSRHMSDTGYQEQIGLLPNHDALYVMSDADPRAFRSVVANGKALASFPVVWRDSADSLPTRPSGRAHWTVNGPDQGGENGVGVELGGLYWEVAHHPSGGYLAYLITGEYVFLETMQHQASTVYLVQSTSTGYGTSRQLRGQTRGSAWSLRTVGQLAAIGPTGDGVTDDYRELVQKNGAALLASAQLRPTSVTGLVYVDDLNLYGPATLGAWQANFLVQSIGHLSDLEPLADMTDWNRLRDYVYRLPVGMLGDGSSSSYCFAQAGKSRLILAPAAISDLSQQLTNWGDIYRLNFGTTPCTNTLGFEPSWASTNYWGNMLPALSHAVDHGAPGAQAAFSRLRGASNWQEYLGADWGQNAPLGVVPRNSQL
;
A
#
# COMPACT_ATOMS: atom_id res chain seq x y z
N MET A 1 61.28 -13.33 22.53
CA MET A 1 62.10 -12.10 22.60
C MET A 1 61.55 -11.08 21.61
N HIS A 2 60.76 -10.13 22.10
CA HIS A 2 60.59 -8.74 21.66
C HIS A 2 59.25 -8.24 22.19
N SER A 3 59.31 -7.80 23.44
CA SER A 3 58.28 -7.16 24.23
C SER A 3 58.14 -5.68 23.82
N ARG A 4 56.90 -5.23 23.60
CA ARG A 4 56.52 -3.81 23.71
C ARG A 4 55.16 -3.67 24.43
N PRO A 5 54.93 -2.52 25.11
CA PRO A 5 54.25 -2.40 26.39
C PRO A 5 52.76 -2.01 26.29
N PRO A 6 51.99 -2.03 27.41
CA PRO A 6 50.57 -1.69 27.40
C PRO A 6 50.36 -0.17 27.25
N GLN A 7 49.46 0.22 26.34
CA GLN A 7 49.01 1.61 26.26
C GLN A 7 47.86 1.89 27.21
N VAL A 8 48.03 3.03 27.86
CA VAL A 8 47.25 3.66 28.92
C VAL A 8 45.90 4.14 28.39
N MET A 9 44.81 3.76 29.06
CA MET A 9 43.52 4.45 28.93
C MET A 9 43.66 5.90 29.38
N ARG A 10 43.33 6.84 28.51
CA ARG A 10 42.95 8.21 28.89
C ARG A 10 41.47 8.41 28.59
N PRO A 11 40.70 9.07 29.47
CA PRO A 11 39.30 9.35 29.27
C PRO A 11 39.12 10.48 28.25
N HIS A 12 38.30 10.26 27.23
CA HIS A 12 37.84 11.35 26.37
C HIS A 12 36.71 12.10 27.10
N VAL A 13 37.05 13.33 27.49
CA VAL A 13 36.14 14.38 27.97
C VAL A 13 35.24 14.80 26.80
N LEU A 14 33.92 14.63 26.97
CA LEU A 14 32.89 15.25 26.14
C LEU A 14 32.74 16.73 26.55
N PRO A 15 32.74 17.70 25.61
CA PRO A 15 32.31 19.05 25.93
C PRO A 15 30.78 19.09 25.98
N PHE A 16 30.25 19.50 27.13
CA PHE A 16 28.89 20.00 27.27
C PHE A 16 28.72 21.26 26.39
N LEU A 17 27.93 21.16 25.32
CA LEU A 17 27.33 22.33 24.69
C LEU A 17 25.90 22.47 25.24
N ALA A 18 25.68 23.57 25.95
CA ALA A 18 24.38 24.01 26.41
C ALA A 18 23.50 24.41 25.20
N LEU A 19 22.31 23.80 25.08
CA LEU A 19 21.23 24.34 24.25
C LEU A 19 20.48 25.42 25.05
N PRO A 20 20.14 26.57 24.45
CA PRO A 20 19.30 27.57 25.10
C PRO A 20 17.83 27.14 25.09
N LEU A 21 17.18 27.30 26.26
CA LEU A 21 15.74 27.35 26.41
C LEU A 21 15.17 28.46 25.52
N MET A 22 14.33 28.10 24.54
CA MET A 22 13.51 29.07 23.83
C MET A 22 12.13 29.13 24.51
N ALA A 23 11.87 30.26 25.17
CA ALA A 23 10.60 30.56 25.79
C ALA A 23 9.54 30.89 24.72
N CYS A 24 8.41 30.18 24.74
CA CYS A 24 7.21 30.56 24.01
C CYS A 24 6.59 31.81 24.66
N THR A 25 6.72 32.95 24.00
CA THR A 25 5.90 34.14 24.24
C THR A 25 4.51 33.93 23.65
N LEU A 26 3.51 33.86 24.52
CA LEU A 26 2.09 34.07 24.22
C LEU A 26 1.87 35.52 23.75
N VAL A 27 1.26 35.69 22.60
CA VAL A 27 0.64 36.96 22.18
C VAL A 27 -0.87 36.85 22.44
N PRO A 28 -1.47 37.78 23.20
CA PRO A 28 -2.92 37.82 23.40
C PRO A 28 -3.56 38.61 22.26
N VAL A 29 -4.67 38.11 21.70
CA VAL A 29 -5.57 38.95 20.90
C VAL A 29 -6.86 39.11 21.70
N GLY A 30 -7.14 40.38 22.03
CA GLY A 30 -8.11 40.80 23.01
C GLY A 30 -9.57 40.74 22.55
N PHE A 31 -10.41 40.60 23.56
CA PHE A 31 -11.82 40.95 23.52
C PHE A 31 -11.99 42.46 23.29
N GLY A 32 -12.91 42.82 22.40
CA GLY A 32 -13.46 44.16 22.25
C GLY A 32 -14.96 44.04 21.98
N SER A 33 -15.74 44.53 22.94
CA SER A 33 -17.19 44.63 22.92
C SER A 33 -17.67 45.86 22.13
N ASP A 34 -18.86 45.76 21.54
CA ASP A 34 -20.01 46.68 21.71
C ASP A 34 -20.91 46.74 20.46
N GLY A 35 -22.23 46.76 20.70
CA GLY A 35 -23.23 47.19 19.72
C GLY A 35 -24.49 46.31 19.68
N GLY A 36 -25.38 46.48 20.66
CA GLY A 36 -26.69 45.79 20.69
C GLY A 36 -27.80 46.51 19.92
N ALA A 37 -28.96 45.83 19.78
CA ALA A 37 -30.31 46.39 19.96
C ALA A 37 -31.41 45.33 19.71
N GLY A 38 -32.35 45.23 20.67
CA GLY A 38 -33.77 44.82 20.52
C GLY A 38 -34.06 43.31 20.51
N GLY A 39 -34.97 42.72 21.30
CA GLY A 39 -35.99 43.24 22.21
C GLY A 39 -37.27 42.39 22.11
N GLY A 40 -37.70 41.79 23.22
CA GLY A 40 -39.03 41.15 23.45
C GLY A 40 -39.13 39.68 23.02
N GLY A 41 -39.67 38.72 23.79
CA GLY A 41 -40.45 38.75 25.03
C GLY A 41 -41.71 37.87 24.88
N ALA A 42 -41.83 36.86 25.76
CA ALA A 42 -43.06 36.21 26.27
C ALA A 42 -43.48 34.79 25.79
N GLY A 43 -43.63 33.91 26.81
CA GLY A 43 -44.64 32.83 26.95
C GLY A 43 -44.32 31.48 26.29
N GLY A 44 -44.46 30.30 26.89
CA GLY A 44 -45.04 29.84 28.15
C GLY A 44 -45.51 28.37 27.97
N THR A 45 -45.40 27.55 29.03
CA THR A 45 -46.11 26.27 29.34
C THR A 45 -45.85 25.04 28.44
N GLU A 46 -45.22 23.97 28.96
CA GLU A 46 -45.83 22.80 29.66
C GLU A 46 -46.83 22.02 28.78
N ASP A 47 -46.56 20.75 28.44
CA ASP A 47 -47.01 19.57 29.21
C ASP A 47 -46.65 18.24 28.49
N ALA A 48 -46.76 17.17 29.27
CA ALA A 48 -46.28 15.81 29.13
C ALA A 48 -46.96 14.92 28.07
N GLY A 49 -46.29 13.80 27.78
CA GLY A 49 -46.87 12.66 27.08
C GLY A 49 -46.00 11.41 27.18
N ALA A 50 -46.06 10.73 28.32
CA ALA A 50 -45.55 9.37 28.48
C ALA A 50 -46.58 8.37 27.92
N ALA A 51 -46.13 7.43 27.09
CA ALA A 51 -46.81 6.15 26.88
C ALA A 51 -45.78 5.06 26.60
N ALA A 52 -45.91 3.96 27.33
CA ALA A 52 -45.04 2.80 27.33
C ALA A 52 -45.56 1.69 26.40
N VAL A 53 -44.63 0.81 26.03
CA VAL A 53 -44.75 -0.60 25.59
C VAL A 53 -45.74 -0.97 24.47
N ASP A 54 -45.19 -1.41 23.34
CA ASP A 54 -45.58 -2.72 22.80
C ASP A 54 -44.38 -3.40 22.14
N ALA A 55 -44.16 -4.67 22.51
CA ALA A 55 -43.14 -5.55 21.99
C ALA A 55 -43.79 -6.44 20.92
N GLY A 56 -43.55 -6.14 19.66
CA GLY A 56 -44.02 -6.91 18.52
C GLY A 56 -42.85 -7.41 17.68
N ASP A 57 -42.54 -8.70 17.82
CA ASP A 57 -41.82 -9.49 16.83
C ASP A 57 -42.53 -9.40 15.47
N ALA A 58 -41.86 -8.87 14.44
CA ALA A 58 -42.26 -9.08 13.05
C ALA A 58 -41.13 -8.78 12.06
N ALA A 59 -40.55 -9.87 11.54
CA ALA A 59 -39.98 -10.04 10.20
C ALA A 59 -38.92 -9.03 9.71
N ALA A 60 -37.67 -9.50 9.73
CA ALA A 60 -36.60 -8.98 8.89
C ALA A 60 -37.05 -8.96 7.41
N PRO A 61 -36.78 -7.87 6.65
CA PRO A 61 -36.95 -7.91 5.21
C PRO A 61 -35.89 -8.85 4.66
N THR A 62 -36.33 -9.96 4.08
CA THR A 62 -35.52 -10.79 3.19
C THR A 62 -35.14 -9.96 1.98
N ASP A 63 -33.96 -9.36 2.01
CA ASP A 63 -33.27 -8.90 0.81
C ASP A 63 -32.78 -10.14 0.06
N SER A 64 -33.66 -10.72 -0.75
CA SER A 64 -33.30 -11.67 -1.79
C SER A 64 -32.88 -10.91 -3.04
N GLY A 65 -31.91 -9.99 -2.90
CA GLY A 65 -31.10 -9.51 -4.00
C GLY A 65 -30.06 -10.57 -4.34
N THR A 66 -30.46 -11.58 -5.13
CA THR A 66 -29.49 -12.47 -5.77
C THR A 66 -28.54 -11.63 -6.61
N GLY A 67 -27.30 -11.48 -6.13
CA GLY A 67 -26.19 -11.03 -6.94
C GLY A 67 -26.05 -11.96 -8.13
N GLY A 68 -26.66 -11.60 -9.26
CA GLY A 68 -26.50 -12.32 -10.51
C GLY A 68 -25.01 -12.38 -10.85
N ALA A 69 -24.50 -13.60 -10.98
CA ALA A 69 -23.16 -13.88 -11.47
C ALA A 69 -22.92 -13.10 -12.78
N PRO A 70 -21.72 -12.56 -13.02
CA PRO A 70 -21.42 -11.96 -14.32
C PRO A 70 -21.55 -13.04 -15.39
N GLY A 71 -22.33 -12.72 -16.43
CA GLY A 71 -22.75 -13.67 -17.47
C GLY A 71 -24.25 -14.01 -17.46
N THR A 72 -25.05 -13.54 -16.50
CA THR A 72 -26.52 -13.60 -16.63
C THR A 72 -27.01 -12.48 -17.56
N ILE A 73 -27.76 -12.86 -18.59
CA ILE A 73 -28.53 -11.95 -19.44
C ILE A 73 -29.55 -11.24 -18.54
N ASP A 74 -29.55 -9.91 -18.52
CA ASP A 74 -30.62 -9.12 -17.90
C ASP A 74 -31.97 -9.47 -18.58
N PRO A 75 -33.14 -9.35 -17.90
CA PRO A 75 -34.46 -9.53 -18.53
C PRO A 75 -34.68 -8.77 -19.87
N SER A 76 -33.86 -7.77 -20.17
CA SER A 76 -33.80 -7.05 -21.46
C SER A 76 -32.97 -7.71 -22.57
N GLY A 77 -32.33 -8.87 -22.35
CA GLY A 77 -31.49 -9.53 -23.34
C GLY A 77 -30.03 -9.05 -23.37
N SER A 78 -29.63 -8.10 -22.51
CA SER A 78 -28.29 -7.50 -22.51
C SER A 78 -27.33 -8.19 -21.52
N LEU A 79 -26.05 -8.32 -21.92
CA LEU A 79 -24.99 -8.83 -21.05
C LEU A 79 -24.73 -7.84 -19.90
N LYS A 80 -24.85 -8.31 -18.64
CA LYS A 80 -24.51 -7.49 -17.47
C LYS A 80 -23.00 -7.25 -17.42
N ALA A 81 -22.59 -5.99 -17.45
CA ALA A 81 -21.19 -5.61 -17.26
C ALA A 81 -20.73 -5.97 -15.84
N ALA A 82 -19.54 -6.56 -15.71
CA ALA A 82 -18.95 -6.86 -14.40
C ALA A 82 -18.46 -5.57 -13.72
N THR A 83 -17.82 -4.70 -14.50
CA THR A 83 -17.31 -3.39 -14.08
C THR A 83 -17.09 -2.51 -15.32
N TRP A 84 -16.60 -1.29 -15.14
CA TRP A 84 -16.34 -0.34 -16.22
C TRP A 84 -15.10 0.52 -15.94
N VAL A 85 -14.54 1.06 -17.01
CA VAL A 85 -13.50 2.10 -16.98
C VAL A 85 -13.89 3.20 -17.96
N ASP A 86 -13.90 4.44 -17.48
CA ASP A 86 -14.07 5.61 -18.34
C ASP A 86 -12.69 6.08 -18.82
N LEU A 87 -12.54 6.28 -20.13
CA LEU A 87 -11.34 6.84 -20.74
C LEU A 87 -11.61 8.29 -21.15
N SER A 88 -10.71 9.20 -20.81
CA SER A 88 -10.76 10.58 -21.27
C SER A 88 -9.41 11.04 -21.80
N SER A 89 -9.42 11.98 -22.74
CA SER A 89 -8.23 12.62 -23.29
C SER A 89 -8.56 14.07 -23.66
N PRO A 90 -7.59 15.01 -23.57
CA PRO A 90 -7.74 16.34 -24.15
C PRO A 90 -7.69 16.33 -25.69
N LYS A 91 -7.47 15.17 -26.32
CA LYS A 91 -7.34 14.99 -27.78
C LYS A 91 -8.52 14.20 -28.33
N SER A 92 -8.86 14.48 -29.59
CA SER A 92 -9.86 13.74 -30.36
C SER A 92 -9.18 12.78 -31.34
N GLY A 93 -9.84 11.67 -31.65
CA GLY A 93 -9.38 10.69 -32.64
C GLY A 93 -9.35 9.27 -32.10
N THR A 94 -8.85 8.32 -32.89
CA THR A 94 -8.59 6.95 -32.44
C THR A 94 -7.26 6.93 -31.69
N LEU A 95 -7.34 6.82 -30.36
CA LEU A 95 -6.18 6.95 -29.48
C LEU A 95 -5.85 5.59 -28.82
N PRO A 96 -4.56 5.23 -28.70
CA PRO A 96 -4.15 4.06 -27.95
C PRO A 96 -4.34 4.27 -26.45
N PHE A 97 -4.67 3.18 -25.75
CA PHE A 97 -4.80 3.16 -24.30
C PHE A 97 -4.20 1.88 -23.71
N SER A 98 -3.83 1.94 -22.44
CA SER A 98 -3.52 0.75 -21.64
C SER A 98 -3.81 1.03 -20.17
N PHE A 99 -4.40 0.06 -19.46
CA PHE A 99 -4.67 0.15 -18.03
C PHE A 99 -4.77 -1.24 -17.38
N GLY A 100 -4.72 -1.29 -16.05
CA GLY A 100 -4.93 -2.51 -15.27
C GLY A 100 -6.38 -2.60 -14.79
N ILE A 101 -6.94 -3.80 -14.68
CA ILE A 101 -8.27 -4.03 -14.09
C ILE A 101 -8.17 -5.08 -12.98
N ALA A 102 -8.72 -4.72 -11.82
CA ALA A 102 -8.98 -5.60 -10.70
C ALA A 102 -10.35 -6.28 -10.82
N PHE A 103 -10.43 -7.56 -10.49
CA PHE A 103 -11.67 -8.34 -10.53
C PHE A 103 -11.99 -8.94 -9.17
N LYS A 104 -13.27 -8.89 -8.81
CA LYS A 104 -13.79 -9.60 -7.65
C LYS A 104 -13.71 -11.11 -7.89
N LYS A 105 -13.40 -11.85 -6.82
CA LYS A 105 -13.36 -13.32 -6.86
C LYS A 105 -14.69 -13.90 -7.36
N GLY A 106 -14.62 -14.84 -8.29
CA GLY A 106 -15.77 -15.48 -8.93
C GLY A 106 -16.42 -14.70 -10.10
N ASP A 107 -16.17 -13.39 -10.22
CA ASP A 107 -16.89 -12.56 -11.21
C ASP A 107 -16.45 -12.85 -12.66
N VAL A 108 -15.17 -13.16 -12.89
CA VAL A 108 -14.65 -13.45 -14.23
C VAL A 108 -14.02 -14.85 -14.23
N PRO A 109 -14.82 -15.93 -14.38
CA PRO A 109 -14.34 -17.30 -14.14
C PRO A 109 -13.29 -17.77 -15.15
N SER A 110 -13.33 -17.30 -16.39
CA SER A 110 -12.39 -17.71 -17.44
C SER A 110 -11.75 -16.51 -18.11
N THR A 111 -12.44 -15.94 -19.08
CA THR A 111 -12.04 -14.82 -19.93
C THR A 111 -13.09 -13.71 -19.86
N PHE A 112 -12.70 -12.53 -20.32
CA PHE A 112 -13.62 -11.42 -20.55
C PHE A 112 -13.24 -10.70 -21.83
N ALA A 113 -14.12 -9.82 -22.26
CA ALA A 113 -13.85 -8.84 -23.31
C ALA A 113 -14.30 -7.46 -22.83
N LEU A 114 -13.94 -6.44 -23.60
CA LEU A 114 -14.50 -5.10 -23.45
C LEU A 114 -15.54 -4.93 -24.55
N ASP A 115 -16.49 -4.03 -24.35
CA ASP A 115 -17.47 -3.61 -25.38
C ASP A 115 -16.86 -2.71 -26.48
N THR A 116 -15.60 -2.95 -26.82
CA THR A 116 -14.87 -2.34 -27.94
C THR A 116 -14.12 -3.43 -28.71
N PRO A 117 -14.16 -3.42 -30.06
CA PRO A 117 -13.53 -4.49 -30.86
C PRO A 117 -12.00 -4.49 -30.78
N ASP A 118 -11.39 -3.34 -30.51
CA ASP A 118 -9.93 -3.14 -30.56
C ASP A 118 -9.29 -3.13 -29.17
N ALA A 119 -9.59 -4.13 -28.33
CA ALA A 119 -8.95 -4.33 -27.03
C ALA A 119 -8.40 -5.75 -26.90
N GLN A 120 -7.11 -5.86 -26.55
CA GLN A 120 -6.52 -7.09 -26.06
C GLN A 120 -6.58 -7.14 -24.54
N VAL A 121 -6.75 -8.34 -24.01
CA VAL A 121 -6.83 -8.62 -22.58
C VAL A 121 -5.76 -9.64 -22.21
N GLU A 122 -4.98 -9.36 -21.17
CA GLU A 122 -4.00 -10.29 -20.62
C GLU A 122 -4.19 -10.46 -19.12
N VAL A 123 -4.72 -11.62 -18.70
CA VAL A 123 -4.88 -11.95 -17.28
C VAL A 123 -3.50 -12.26 -16.70
N LYS A 124 -3.00 -11.39 -15.81
CA LYS A 124 -1.71 -11.58 -15.14
C LYS A 124 -1.84 -12.47 -13.91
N ARG A 125 -2.95 -12.39 -13.20
CA ARG A 125 -3.18 -13.12 -11.95
C ARG A 125 -4.62 -13.60 -11.83
N ARG A 126 -4.78 -14.78 -11.23
CA ARG A 126 -6.06 -15.41 -10.90
C ARG A 126 -6.24 -15.57 -9.39
N TRP A 127 -7.48 -15.62 -8.96
CA TRP A 127 -7.87 -16.07 -7.62
C TRP A 127 -7.64 -17.57 -7.47
N PRO A 128 -7.58 -18.11 -6.24
CA PRO A 128 -7.49 -19.54 -5.99
C PRO A 128 -8.63 -20.37 -6.60
N ASP A 129 -9.81 -19.79 -6.85
CA ASP A 129 -10.93 -20.45 -7.53
C ASP A 129 -10.79 -20.46 -9.07
N GLY A 130 -9.70 -19.87 -9.60
CA GLY A 130 -9.41 -19.78 -11.02
C GLY A 130 -9.95 -18.52 -11.71
N SER A 131 -10.81 -17.72 -11.06
CA SER A 131 -11.33 -16.49 -11.67
C SER A 131 -10.21 -15.46 -11.86
N ALA A 132 -10.33 -14.57 -12.85
CA ALA A 132 -9.38 -13.48 -13.03
C ALA A 132 -9.35 -12.59 -11.77
N LYS A 133 -8.14 -12.16 -11.37
CA LYS A 133 -7.90 -11.25 -10.23
C LYS A 133 -7.35 -9.91 -10.71
N HIS A 134 -6.36 -9.95 -11.58
CA HIS A 134 -5.75 -8.76 -12.17
C HIS A 134 -5.42 -9.04 -13.65
N ALA A 135 -5.78 -8.11 -14.52
CA ALA A 135 -5.50 -8.18 -15.95
C ALA A 135 -5.05 -6.82 -16.49
N ILE A 136 -4.38 -6.85 -17.63
CA ILE A 136 -4.02 -5.66 -18.40
C ILE A 136 -4.90 -5.61 -19.64
N VAL A 137 -5.43 -4.42 -19.91
CA VAL A 137 -6.17 -4.15 -21.15
C VAL A 137 -5.40 -3.12 -21.94
N THR A 138 -5.17 -3.42 -23.21
CA THR A 138 -4.47 -2.53 -24.15
C THR A 138 -5.22 -2.49 -25.46
N GLY A 139 -5.36 -1.32 -26.07
CA GLY A 139 -6.19 -1.19 -27.25
C GLY A 139 -6.14 0.17 -27.90
N THR A 140 -7.10 0.41 -28.79
CA THR A 140 -7.41 1.74 -29.30
C THR A 140 -8.90 2.02 -29.20
N THR A 141 -9.26 3.29 -29.04
CA THR A 141 -10.66 3.70 -29.11
C THR A 141 -10.77 5.13 -29.64
N THR A 142 -11.86 5.42 -30.35
CA THR A 142 -12.22 6.80 -30.69
C THR A 142 -12.64 7.56 -29.43
N LEU A 143 -12.00 8.69 -29.18
CA LEU A 143 -12.30 9.64 -28.11
C LEU A 143 -12.60 11.02 -28.69
N THR A 144 -13.39 11.77 -27.94
CA THR A 144 -13.64 13.20 -28.17
C THR A 144 -12.96 13.98 -27.06
N ALA A 145 -12.20 15.01 -27.43
CA ALA A 145 -11.48 15.87 -26.49
C ALA A 145 -12.38 16.33 -25.33
N GLY A 146 -11.92 16.14 -24.10
CA GLY A 146 -12.60 16.56 -22.88
C GLY A 146 -13.84 15.73 -22.50
N SER A 147 -14.19 14.70 -23.28
CA SER A 147 -15.34 13.82 -23.01
C SER A 147 -14.88 12.44 -22.59
N ALA A 148 -15.50 11.90 -21.53
CA ALA A 148 -15.26 10.54 -21.10
C ALA A 148 -16.02 9.55 -21.99
N LYS A 149 -15.35 8.46 -22.39
CA LYS A 149 -15.97 7.29 -23.04
C LYS A 149 -15.89 6.09 -22.09
N ARG A 150 -17.04 5.50 -21.80
CA ARG A 150 -17.13 4.27 -21.01
C ARG A 150 -16.75 3.05 -21.83
N LEU A 151 -15.89 2.22 -21.26
CA LEU A 151 -15.67 0.83 -21.68
C LEU A 151 -16.22 -0.09 -20.58
N ASN A 152 -17.14 -0.98 -20.96
CA ASN A 152 -17.71 -1.97 -20.05
C ASN A 152 -16.96 -3.30 -20.18
N VAL A 153 -16.68 -3.94 -19.05
CA VAL A 153 -16.22 -5.33 -19.00
C VAL A 153 -17.42 -6.24 -19.17
N ILE A 154 -17.46 -6.98 -20.27
CA ILE A 154 -18.56 -7.88 -20.62
C ILE A 154 -18.11 -9.34 -20.63
N ALA A 155 -19.07 -10.24 -20.45
CA ALA A 155 -18.82 -11.67 -20.62
C ALA A 155 -18.41 -11.95 -22.07
N GLY A 156 -17.37 -12.77 -22.24
CA GLY A 156 -16.83 -13.08 -23.55
C GLY A 156 -15.40 -13.59 -23.46
N SER A 157 -14.79 -13.82 -24.61
CA SER A 157 -13.38 -14.18 -24.70
C SER A 157 -12.70 -13.31 -25.74
N TYR A 158 -11.60 -12.68 -25.35
CA TYR A 158 -10.63 -12.17 -26.31
C TYR A 158 -9.70 -13.32 -26.72
N ALA A 159 -9.58 -13.56 -28.02
CA ALA A 159 -8.65 -14.53 -28.59
C ALA A 159 -7.59 -13.78 -29.39
N VAL A 160 -6.32 -14.10 -29.14
CA VAL A 160 -5.19 -13.60 -29.91
C VAL A 160 -5.15 -14.32 -31.25
N THR A 161 -5.13 -13.58 -32.35
CA THR A 161 -5.17 -14.12 -33.71
C THR A 161 -3.91 -13.80 -34.52
N ASN A 162 -3.41 -12.58 -34.40
CA ASN A 162 -2.24 -12.07 -35.09
C ASN A 162 -1.44 -11.14 -34.16
N PRO A 163 -0.75 -11.71 -33.17
CA PRO A 163 -0.10 -10.94 -32.13
C PRO A 163 1.03 -10.10 -32.69
N LEU A 164 1.11 -8.85 -32.23
CA LEU A 164 2.36 -8.10 -32.27
C LEU A 164 3.38 -8.77 -31.36
N THR A 165 4.65 -8.71 -31.77
CA THR A 165 5.80 -9.33 -31.11
C THR A 165 6.95 -8.34 -30.93
N CYS A 166 8.03 -8.74 -30.23
CA CYS A 166 9.25 -7.92 -30.18
C CYS A 166 9.90 -7.73 -31.56
N ASN A 167 9.65 -8.63 -32.52
CA ASN A 167 10.15 -8.48 -33.87
C ASN A 167 9.47 -7.29 -34.59
N ASP A 168 8.17 -7.08 -34.37
CA ASP A 168 7.47 -5.91 -34.90
C ASP A 168 8.03 -4.60 -34.31
N ILE A 169 8.41 -4.60 -33.03
CA ILE A 169 9.12 -3.48 -32.41
C ILE A 169 10.48 -3.26 -33.07
N ALA A 170 11.25 -4.33 -33.32
CA ALA A 170 12.53 -4.23 -34.00
C ALA A 170 12.40 -3.66 -35.42
N LEU A 171 11.37 -4.07 -36.17
CA LEU A 171 11.04 -3.56 -37.51
C LEU A 171 10.58 -2.10 -37.51
N ALA A 172 9.83 -1.68 -36.48
CA ALA A 172 9.45 -0.28 -36.30
C ALA A 172 10.65 0.63 -35.98
N ALA A 173 11.79 0.04 -35.60
CA ALA A 173 13.07 0.69 -35.36
C ALA A 173 12.99 1.96 -34.47
N PRO A 174 12.31 1.92 -33.31
CA PRO A 174 12.22 3.07 -32.42
C PRO A 174 13.62 3.46 -31.92
N THR A 175 13.84 4.77 -31.74
CA THR A 175 15.13 5.30 -31.30
C THR A 175 15.01 5.91 -29.91
N ALA A 176 15.98 5.55 -29.06
CA ALA A 176 16.21 6.20 -27.78
C ALA A 176 17.70 6.12 -27.43
N THR A 177 18.24 7.19 -26.85
CA THR A 177 19.63 7.27 -26.40
C THR A 177 19.68 7.93 -25.03
N VAL A 178 20.47 7.34 -24.14
CA VAL A 178 20.66 7.77 -22.75
C VAL A 178 22.14 8.02 -22.54
N SER A 179 22.53 9.28 -22.38
CA SER A 179 23.89 9.68 -22.01
C SER A 179 23.93 10.04 -20.53
N LEU A 180 24.87 9.48 -19.79
CA LEU A 180 25.01 9.58 -18.34
C LEU A 180 26.34 10.25 -17.96
N GLY A 181 26.79 11.18 -18.80
CA GLY A 181 28.06 11.88 -18.66
C GLY A 181 29.24 10.92 -18.79
N ALA A 182 30.20 11.00 -17.86
CA ALA A 182 31.39 10.15 -17.84
C ALA A 182 31.09 8.65 -17.62
N ASN A 183 29.88 8.30 -17.16
CA ASN A 183 29.47 6.90 -16.96
C ASN A 183 29.21 6.18 -18.30
N GLY A 184 29.00 6.92 -19.39
CA GLY A 184 28.80 6.38 -20.73
C GLY A 184 27.40 6.60 -21.29
N THR A 185 27.14 5.98 -22.44
CA THR A 185 25.93 6.13 -23.23
C THR A 185 25.37 4.77 -23.62
N VAL A 186 24.05 4.60 -23.54
CA VAL A 186 23.34 3.42 -24.03
C VAL A 186 22.30 3.86 -25.06
N SER A 187 22.27 3.17 -26.20
CA SER A 187 21.28 3.39 -27.26
C SER A 187 20.41 2.15 -27.45
N LEU A 188 19.12 2.34 -27.72
CA LEU A 188 18.14 1.28 -27.93
C LEU A 188 18.38 0.49 -29.22
N THR A 189 18.73 1.17 -30.31
CA THR A 189 18.87 0.57 -31.66
C THR A 189 19.70 -0.74 -31.69
N PRO A 190 20.92 -0.82 -31.12
CA PRO A 190 21.68 -2.07 -31.12
C PRO A 190 21.08 -3.18 -30.23
N LEU A 191 20.15 -2.84 -29.33
CA LEU A 191 19.53 -3.79 -28.40
C LEU A 191 18.26 -4.44 -28.95
N LEU A 192 17.63 -3.87 -29.99
CA LEU A 192 16.33 -4.31 -30.52
C LEU A 192 16.29 -5.78 -30.94
N ALA A 193 17.44 -6.37 -31.31
CA ALA A 193 17.55 -7.77 -31.70
C ALA A 193 17.55 -8.76 -30.50
N LYS A 194 17.68 -8.26 -29.27
CA LYS A 194 17.86 -9.07 -28.05
C LYS A 194 16.98 -8.55 -26.91
N PRO A 195 15.64 -8.68 -27.02
CA PRO A 195 14.76 -8.36 -25.90
C PRO A 195 15.11 -9.24 -24.70
N THR A 196 15.16 -8.65 -23.51
CA THR A 196 15.35 -9.37 -22.25
C THR A 196 14.04 -9.80 -21.62
N ARG A 197 12.92 -9.19 -22.03
CA ARG A 197 11.57 -9.58 -21.62
C ARG A 197 10.54 -9.23 -22.70
N THR A 198 9.54 -10.09 -22.84
CA THR A 198 8.26 -9.76 -23.47
C THR A 198 7.23 -9.57 -22.35
N TRP A 199 6.73 -8.35 -22.16
CA TRP A 199 5.76 -8.03 -21.12
C TRP A 199 4.31 -8.16 -21.61
N LEU A 200 4.05 -7.74 -22.86
CA LEU A 200 2.76 -7.86 -23.52
C LEU A 200 2.99 -8.41 -24.93
N SER A 201 2.10 -9.29 -25.38
CA SER A 201 2.01 -9.71 -26.78
C SER A 201 0.57 -10.09 -27.09
N GLY A 202 -0.05 -9.34 -28.00
CA GLY A 202 -1.43 -9.54 -28.45
C GLY A 202 -1.71 -8.75 -29.72
N ASP A 203 -2.94 -8.79 -30.23
CA ASP A 203 -3.24 -8.23 -31.55
C ASP A 203 -3.17 -6.70 -31.58
N GLN A 204 -3.31 -6.05 -30.41
CA GLN A 204 -3.40 -4.60 -30.28
C GLN A 204 -2.09 -3.95 -29.84
N ALA A 205 -1.18 -4.68 -29.20
CA ALA A 205 0.11 -4.18 -28.76
C ALA A 205 1.10 -5.31 -28.42
N ALA A 206 2.38 -4.98 -28.56
CA ALA A 206 3.49 -5.67 -27.91
C ALA A 206 4.24 -4.72 -26.99
N GLU A 207 4.74 -5.23 -25.87
CA GLU A 207 5.71 -4.53 -25.03
C GLU A 207 6.91 -5.43 -24.77
N CYS A 208 8.10 -4.95 -25.12
CA CYS A 208 9.35 -5.66 -24.89
C CYS A 208 10.37 -4.77 -24.20
N HIS A 209 11.19 -5.39 -23.36
CA HIS A 209 12.21 -4.70 -22.57
C HIS A 209 13.59 -5.05 -23.09
N TYR A 210 14.49 -4.07 -22.99
CA TYR A 210 15.87 -4.15 -23.48
C TYR A 210 16.79 -3.54 -22.45
N THR A 211 17.98 -4.08 -22.27
CA THR A 211 18.92 -3.57 -21.25
C THR A 211 20.32 -3.37 -21.81
N GLY A 212 20.98 -2.32 -21.34
CA GLY A 212 22.41 -2.06 -21.57
C GLY A 212 23.09 -1.54 -20.30
N ARG A 213 24.41 -1.33 -20.38
CA ARG A 213 25.23 -0.90 -19.24
C ARG A 213 25.99 0.39 -19.57
N ALA A 214 26.10 1.28 -18.59
CA ALA A 214 26.94 2.46 -18.64
C ALA A 214 27.69 2.58 -17.31
N GLY A 215 28.93 2.09 -17.28
CA GLY A 215 29.68 1.90 -16.03
C GLY A 215 28.93 0.96 -15.08
N ALA A 216 28.69 1.40 -13.85
CA ALA A 216 27.92 0.66 -12.85
C ALA A 216 26.40 0.70 -13.08
N LEU A 217 25.90 1.59 -13.95
CA LEU A 217 24.47 1.81 -14.14
C LEU A 217 23.85 0.78 -15.11
N LEU A 218 22.66 0.29 -14.76
CA LEU A 218 21.81 -0.46 -15.69
C LEU A 218 20.88 0.53 -16.38
N VAL A 219 20.77 0.45 -17.71
CA VAL A 219 19.80 1.21 -18.49
C VAL A 219 18.82 0.24 -19.11
N SER A 220 17.54 0.37 -18.77
CA SER A 220 16.45 -0.42 -19.31
C SER A 220 15.56 0.43 -20.20
N PHE A 221 15.14 -0.11 -21.35
CA PHE A 221 14.15 0.48 -22.24
C PHE A 221 12.91 -0.42 -22.24
N HIS A 222 11.76 0.07 -21.82
CA HIS A 222 10.48 -0.58 -22.03
C HIS A 222 9.82 0.06 -23.24
N VAL A 223 9.62 -0.72 -24.30
CA VAL A 223 9.08 -0.22 -25.56
C VAL A 223 7.75 -0.90 -25.81
N ARG A 224 6.67 -0.11 -25.86
CA ARG A 224 5.33 -0.57 -26.20
C ARG A 224 4.95 -0.05 -27.58
N LEU A 225 4.72 -0.96 -28.52
CA LEU A 225 4.21 -0.68 -29.86
C LEU A 225 2.73 -1.07 -29.91
N HIS A 226 1.88 -0.12 -30.25
CA HIS A 226 0.46 -0.37 -30.52
C HIS A 226 0.24 -0.69 -32.00
N ARG A 227 -0.82 -1.44 -32.28
CA ARG A 227 -1.37 -1.59 -33.63
C ARG A 227 -1.67 -0.19 -34.18
N GLY A 228 -1.22 0.08 -35.41
CA GLY A 228 -1.26 1.42 -36.01
C GLY A 228 0.04 2.23 -35.84
N GLY A 229 1.04 1.73 -35.10
CA GLY A 229 2.39 2.30 -35.08
C GLY A 229 2.69 3.26 -33.94
N ALA A 230 1.68 3.67 -33.16
CA ALA A 230 1.90 4.50 -31.98
C ALA A 230 2.81 3.76 -30.99
N THR A 231 3.90 4.41 -30.59
CA THR A 231 4.95 3.77 -29.79
C THR A 231 5.24 4.60 -28.55
N PHE A 232 5.22 3.97 -27.39
CA PHE A 232 5.64 4.54 -26.12
C PHE A 232 6.99 3.94 -25.71
N VAL A 233 7.93 4.78 -25.29
CA VAL A 233 9.23 4.35 -24.78
C VAL A 233 9.42 4.91 -23.37
N ARG A 234 9.74 4.01 -22.44
CA ARG A 234 10.21 4.34 -21.10
C ARG A 234 11.66 3.92 -20.96
N VAL A 235 12.47 4.83 -20.41
CA VAL A 235 13.83 4.62 -19.96
C VAL A 235 13.85 4.53 -18.44
N ILE A 236 14.55 3.54 -17.90
CA ILE A 236 14.83 3.40 -16.48
C ILE A 236 16.33 3.31 -16.31
N VAL A 237 16.90 4.09 -15.40
CA VAL A 237 18.33 4.04 -15.08
C VAL A 237 18.48 3.69 -13.61
N GLU A 238 19.16 2.59 -13.33
CA GLU A 238 19.29 2.03 -11.99
C GLU A 238 20.75 1.96 -11.54
N ASN A 239 20.97 2.24 -10.25
CA ASN A 239 22.25 2.14 -9.56
C ASN A 239 22.17 1.14 -8.40
N GLY A 240 21.77 -0.12 -8.66
CA GLY A 240 21.29 -0.98 -7.57
C GLY A 240 21.76 -2.43 -7.59
N TRP A 241 23.01 -2.71 -7.95
CA TRP A 241 23.52 -4.09 -7.82
C TRP A 241 23.73 -4.46 -6.36
N LEU A 242 23.18 -5.60 -5.95
CA LEU A 242 23.37 -6.15 -4.60
C LEU A 242 24.81 -6.61 -4.39
N ASP A 243 25.36 -7.31 -5.37
CA ASP A 243 26.60 -8.08 -5.26
C ASP A 243 27.74 -7.52 -6.14
N ALA A 244 27.58 -6.27 -6.57
CA ALA A 244 28.61 -5.50 -7.28
C ALA A 244 28.61 -4.04 -6.78
N PRO A 245 29.73 -3.31 -6.94
CA PRO A 245 29.80 -1.92 -6.51
C PRO A 245 28.71 -1.05 -7.15
N SER A 246 27.97 -0.33 -6.30
CA SER A 246 26.95 0.65 -6.69
C SER A 246 27.25 1.98 -5.96
N PRO A 247 28.31 2.71 -6.33
CA PRO A 247 28.67 3.95 -5.63
C PRO A 247 27.62 5.04 -5.88
N ASP A 248 27.53 6.01 -4.98
CA ASP A 248 26.79 7.24 -5.22
C ASP A 248 27.39 8.02 -6.42
N LEU A 249 26.54 8.49 -7.33
CA LEU A 249 26.96 9.15 -8.58
C LEU A 249 26.32 10.52 -8.75
N ASN A 250 27.08 11.46 -9.30
CA ASN A 250 26.58 12.77 -9.73
C ASN A 250 26.84 12.96 -11.23
N TYR A 251 25.79 13.23 -11.99
CA TYR A 251 25.90 13.49 -13.42
C TYR A 251 24.64 14.20 -13.95
N THR A 252 24.75 14.83 -15.11
CA THR A 252 23.60 15.41 -15.82
C THR A 252 23.20 14.45 -16.95
N PRO A 253 22.06 13.73 -16.85
CA PRO A 253 21.61 12.88 -17.93
C PRO A 253 21.13 13.69 -19.13
N SER A 254 21.31 13.11 -20.32
CA SER A 254 20.61 13.50 -21.53
C SER A 254 19.86 12.29 -22.08
N VAL A 255 18.53 12.39 -22.11
CA VAL A 255 17.65 11.32 -22.61
C VAL A 255 16.93 11.84 -23.85
N ILE A 256 17.23 11.24 -25.00
CA ILE A 256 16.58 11.54 -26.28
C ILE A 256 15.72 10.32 -26.66
N ILE A 257 14.43 10.54 -26.87
CA ILE A 257 13.47 9.53 -27.33
C ILE A 257 12.81 10.06 -28.59
N GLY A 258 12.91 9.34 -29.70
CA GLY A 258 12.33 9.77 -30.98
C GLY A 258 12.88 11.11 -31.49
N GLY A 259 14.14 11.43 -31.19
CA GLY A 259 14.77 12.71 -31.55
C GLY A 259 14.41 13.89 -30.64
N ALA A 260 13.56 13.72 -29.62
CA ALA A 260 13.19 14.76 -28.68
C ALA A 260 13.71 14.48 -27.27
N ALA A 261 14.06 15.52 -26.51
CA ALA A 261 14.41 15.38 -25.11
C ALA A 261 13.22 14.84 -24.30
N ALA A 262 13.47 13.84 -23.45
CA ALA A 262 12.48 13.22 -22.56
C ALA A 262 12.62 13.66 -21.09
N LEU A 263 13.75 14.27 -20.73
CA LEU A 263 13.99 14.93 -19.45
C LEU A 263 14.72 16.25 -19.66
N PRO A 264 14.51 17.25 -18.80
CA PRO A 264 15.36 18.44 -18.78
C PRO A 264 16.78 18.06 -18.34
N ALA A 265 17.79 18.69 -18.94
CA ALA A 265 19.20 18.48 -18.58
C ALA A 265 19.52 19.13 -17.23
N LYS A 266 19.22 18.43 -16.14
CA LYS A 266 19.50 18.83 -14.75
C LYS A 266 20.46 17.84 -14.08
N PRO A 267 21.40 18.28 -13.25
CA PRO A 267 22.22 17.36 -12.45
C PRO A 267 21.35 16.46 -11.57
N ILE A 268 21.69 15.17 -11.54
CA ILE A 268 21.06 14.17 -10.67
C ILE A 268 22.10 13.66 -9.69
N ALA A 269 21.72 13.68 -8.42
CA ALA A 269 22.34 12.96 -7.32
C ALA A 269 21.76 11.53 -7.30
N HIS A 270 22.41 10.59 -8.00
CA HIS A 270 21.96 9.22 -8.15
C HIS A 270 22.56 8.34 -7.05
N THR A 271 21.83 8.25 -5.94
CA THR A 271 22.20 7.45 -4.77
C THR A 271 22.30 5.96 -5.12
N ALA A 272 23.17 5.24 -4.43
CA ALA A 272 23.22 3.78 -4.43
C ALA A 272 21.84 3.17 -4.15
N HIS A 273 21.56 2.04 -4.78
CA HIS A 273 20.33 1.27 -4.66
C HIS A 273 19.06 2.06 -5.00
N SER A 274 19.15 3.03 -5.92
CA SER A 274 17.99 3.79 -6.39
C SER A 274 17.88 3.75 -7.92
N ARG A 275 16.80 4.35 -8.44
CA ARG A 275 16.59 4.53 -9.88
C ARG A 275 15.76 5.77 -10.18
N TRP A 276 15.86 6.21 -11.43
CA TRP A 276 14.95 7.21 -11.99
C TRP A 276 14.41 6.79 -13.36
N VAL A 277 13.34 7.46 -13.79
CA VAL A 277 12.60 7.14 -15.01
C VAL A 277 12.50 8.36 -15.94
N ALA A 278 12.52 8.12 -17.25
CA ALA A 278 12.15 9.08 -18.28
C ALA A 278 11.23 8.40 -19.29
N GLU A 279 10.24 9.09 -19.84
CA GLU A 279 9.30 8.46 -20.77
C GLU A 279 8.76 9.42 -21.80
N LYS A 280 8.45 8.90 -22.98
CA LYS A 280 7.86 9.70 -24.07
C LYS A 280 7.19 8.81 -25.11
N TRP A 281 6.14 9.34 -25.72
CA TRP A 281 5.59 8.81 -26.96
C TRP A 281 6.44 9.23 -28.17
N LEU A 282 6.60 8.33 -29.14
CA LEU A 282 7.09 8.71 -30.46
C LEU A 282 5.95 9.45 -31.17
N GLY A 283 6.16 10.74 -31.45
CA GLY A 283 5.13 11.61 -32.02
C GLY A 283 4.22 12.22 -30.95
N ILE A 284 2.91 12.08 -31.12
CA ILE A 284 1.89 12.74 -30.28
C ILE A 284 1.52 11.81 -29.12
N ASP A 285 1.66 12.30 -27.89
CA ASP A 285 1.13 11.64 -26.70
C ASP A 285 -0.42 11.57 -26.76
N PRO A 286 -1.08 10.42 -26.66
CA PRO A 286 -2.54 10.35 -26.64
C PRO A 286 -3.17 10.97 -25.38
N GLU A 287 -2.42 11.15 -24.29
CA GLU A 287 -2.88 11.73 -23.02
C GLU A 287 -4.18 11.07 -22.48
N VAL A 288 -4.32 9.76 -22.70
CA VAL A 288 -5.49 9.00 -22.24
C VAL A 288 -5.36 8.69 -20.75
N THR A 289 -6.34 9.14 -19.97
CA THR A 289 -6.43 8.89 -18.53
C THR A 289 -7.60 7.95 -18.23
N PRO A 290 -7.36 6.79 -17.59
CA PRO A 290 -8.41 5.89 -17.14
C PRO A 290 -9.00 6.32 -15.80
N ARG A 291 -10.32 6.17 -15.67
CA ARG A 291 -11.09 6.32 -14.43
C ARG A 291 -11.82 5.01 -14.15
N HIS A 292 -11.36 4.29 -13.12
CA HIS A 292 -11.92 2.99 -12.74
C HIS A 292 -13.19 3.14 -11.90
N ASP A 293 -14.07 2.14 -11.97
CA ASP A 293 -15.17 1.98 -11.01
C ASP A 293 -14.61 1.70 -9.60
N THR A 294 -14.51 2.72 -8.75
CA THR A 294 -13.96 2.58 -7.39
C THR A 294 -14.91 1.86 -6.43
N VAL A 295 -16.22 1.82 -6.73
CA VAL A 295 -17.19 1.00 -5.99
C VAL A 295 -16.83 -0.46 -6.20
N TYR A 296 -16.71 -0.88 -7.46
CA TYR A 296 -16.30 -2.23 -7.80
C TYR A 296 -14.88 -2.55 -7.30
N LEU A 297 -13.93 -1.61 -7.47
CA LEU A 297 -12.54 -1.79 -7.00
C LEU A 297 -12.49 -2.14 -5.51
N ARG A 298 -13.26 -1.43 -4.66
CA ARG A 298 -13.38 -1.79 -3.24
C ARG A 298 -13.99 -3.17 -3.08
N ASP A 299 -15.06 -3.49 -3.81
CA ASP A 299 -15.79 -4.77 -3.70
C ASP A 299 -14.95 -5.97 -4.15
N THR A 300 -13.88 -5.76 -4.92
CA THR A 300 -12.90 -6.82 -5.24
C THR A 300 -12.11 -7.33 -4.04
N ARG A 301 -12.08 -6.56 -2.94
CA ARG A 301 -11.22 -6.75 -1.77
C ARG A 301 -9.72 -6.56 -2.02
N LEU A 302 -9.29 -6.25 -3.25
CA LEU A 302 -7.90 -5.93 -3.56
C LEU A 302 -7.46 -4.55 -3.04
N VAL A 303 -8.41 -3.69 -2.68
CA VAL A 303 -8.15 -2.48 -1.88
C VAL A 303 -9.01 -2.50 -0.62
N PRO A 304 -8.57 -1.84 0.47
CA PRO A 304 -9.40 -1.66 1.66
C PRO A 304 -10.73 -0.98 1.35
N ASN A 305 -11.76 -1.28 2.13
CA ASN A 305 -13.06 -0.62 2.04
C ASN A 305 -13.01 0.76 2.70
N TYR A 306 -12.33 1.70 2.05
CA TYR A 306 -12.29 3.09 2.50
C TYR A 306 -13.68 3.73 2.48
N TRP A 307 -13.90 4.73 3.35
CA TRP A 307 -15.14 5.51 3.43
C TRP A 307 -15.66 5.92 2.05
N ARG A 308 -16.95 5.67 1.79
CA ARG A 308 -17.58 6.04 0.51
C ARG A 308 -18.07 7.49 0.52
N THR A 309 -18.41 8.00 1.70
CA THR A 309 -19.03 9.32 1.88
C THR A 309 -18.03 10.44 2.19
N LYS A 310 -16.84 10.11 2.71
CA LYS A 310 -15.82 11.07 3.17
C LYS A 310 -14.83 11.39 2.06
N LYS A 311 -15.26 12.14 1.04
CA LYS A 311 -14.40 12.45 -0.10
C LYS A 311 -13.40 13.55 0.21
N ALA A 312 -12.25 13.50 -0.48
CA ALA A 312 -11.30 14.60 -0.52
C ALA A 312 -11.92 15.82 -1.18
N ASP A 313 -11.62 17.01 -0.66
CA ASP A 313 -12.00 18.25 -1.35
C ASP A 313 -11.04 18.55 -2.51
N ALA A 314 -11.43 19.54 -3.32
CA ALA A 314 -10.64 19.94 -4.48
C ALA A 314 -9.24 20.45 -4.09
N SER A 315 -9.10 21.14 -2.96
CA SER A 315 -7.82 21.73 -2.53
C SER A 315 -6.80 20.64 -2.17
N LYS A 316 -7.23 19.56 -1.50
CA LYS A 316 -6.35 18.42 -1.21
C LYS A 316 -5.93 17.69 -2.47
N LEU A 317 -6.85 17.48 -3.41
CA LEU A 317 -6.55 16.82 -4.69
C LEU A 317 -5.60 17.67 -5.56
N ASP A 318 -5.75 18.99 -5.55
CA ASP A 318 -4.85 19.91 -6.25
C ASP A 318 -3.46 19.96 -5.63
N ALA A 319 -3.37 19.82 -4.30
CA ALA A 319 -2.11 19.82 -3.56
C ALA A 319 -1.28 18.53 -3.73
N LEU A 320 -1.86 17.45 -4.27
CA LEU A 320 -1.14 16.21 -4.54
C LEU A 320 0.00 16.43 -5.55
N THR A 321 1.11 15.74 -5.32
CA THR A 321 2.20 15.58 -6.28
C THR A 321 1.70 14.77 -7.45
N GLN A 322 1.40 15.44 -8.57
CA GLN A 322 0.82 14.83 -9.78
C GLN A 322 1.85 14.59 -10.90
N THR A 323 3.04 15.15 -10.77
CA THR A 323 4.13 15.01 -11.74
C THR A 323 5.32 14.37 -11.06
N TYR A 324 5.90 13.36 -11.70
CA TYR A 324 7.13 12.73 -11.24
C TYR A 324 8.34 13.60 -11.58
N GLU A 325 9.21 13.80 -10.59
CA GLU A 325 10.54 14.40 -10.78
C GLU A 325 11.63 13.37 -10.41
N PRO A 326 12.64 13.14 -11.27
CA PRO A 326 13.76 12.24 -10.97
C PRO A 326 14.39 12.49 -9.61
N MET A 327 14.61 11.41 -8.84
CA MET A 327 15.21 11.43 -7.50
C MET A 327 14.44 12.23 -6.45
N SER A 328 13.20 12.66 -6.72
CA SER A 328 12.32 13.25 -5.70
C SER A 328 11.72 12.18 -4.80
N SER A 329 11.32 12.57 -3.58
CA SER A 329 10.59 11.70 -2.64
C SER A 329 9.10 11.57 -2.97
N GLY A 330 8.56 12.40 -3.88
CA GLY A 330 7.12 12.59 -4.02
C GLY A 330 6.49 13.01 -2.69
N GLU A 331 5.37 12.38 -2.34
CA GLU A 331 4.63 12.54 -1.09
C GLU A 331 5.26 11.81 0.11
N PHE A 332 6.29 11.00 -0.11
CA PHE A 332 6.90 10.24 0.98
C PHE A 332 7.80 11.13 1.83
N SER A 333 7.77 10.94 3.15
CA SER A 333 8.74 11.57 4.05
C SER A 333 10.15 11.21 3.64
N ARG A 334 11.02 12.22 3.53
CA ARG A 334 12.43 12.02 3.13
C ARG A 334 13.18 11.13 4.12
N HIS A 335 12.86 11.25 5.41
CA HIS A 335 13.33 10.36 6.47
C HIS A 335 12.15 9.56 7.02
N MET A 336 11.97 8.33 6.53
CA MET A 336 10.81 7.53 6.92
C MET A 336 10.79 7.20 8.43
N SER A 337 11.95 7.20 9.10
CA SER A 337 12.06 6.97 10.56
C SER A 337 11.41 8.03 11.45
N ASP A 338 11.01 9.18 10.89
CA ASP A 338 10.47 10.29 11.68
C ASP A 338 9.25 9.85 12.51
N THR A 339 9.16 10.33 13.73
CA THR A 339 8.10 9.91 14.65
C THR A 339 6.77 10.58 14.34
N GLY A 340 5.66 9.89 14.59
CA GLY A 340 4.31 10.45 14.50
C GLY A 340 3.53 9.93 13.30
N TYR A 341 2.41 10.58 13.01
CA TYR A 341 1.63 10.29 11.81
C TYR A 341 2.39 10.74 10.56
N GLN A 342 2.36 9.91 9.52
CA GLN A 342 2.86 10.24 8.19
C GLN A 342 1.84 9.73 7.17
N GLU A 343 1.64 10.48 6.09
CA GLU A 343 0.63 10.16 5.05
C GLU A 343 0.90 8.83 4.32
N GLN A 344 2.11 8.27 4.43
CA GLN A 344 2.47 6.98 3.87
C GLN A 344 2.12 5.75 4.73
N ILE A 345 1.75 5.95 6.00
CA ILE A 345 1.53 4.85 6.96
C ILE A 345 0.08 4.38 6.89
N GLY A 346 -0.13 3.20 6.31
CA GLY A 346 -1.43 2.54 6.21
C GLY A 346 -1.36 1.29 5.34
N LEU A 347 -2.52 0.68 5.06
CA LEU A 347 -2.59 -0.40 4.06
C LEU A 347 -2.27 0.11 2.66
N LEU A 348 -2.69 1.34 2.34
CA LEU A 348 -2.23 2.13 1.20
C LEU A 348 -1.79 3.52 1.69
N PRO A 349 -0.82 4.17 1.03
CA PRO A 349 -0.48 5.57 1.30
C PRO A 349 -1.64 6.52 0.95
N ASN A 350 -1.61 7.75 1.45
CA ASN A 350 -2.73 8.68 1.35
C ASN A 350 -3.16 8.94 -0.10
N HIS A 351 -2.24 9.22 -1.03
CA HIS A 351 -2.59 9.45 -2.44
C HIS A 351 -3.30 8.25 -3.09
N ASP A 352 -2.92 7.02 -2.72
CA ASP A 352 -3.58 5.79 -3.19
C ASP A 352 -4.99 5.66 -2.61
N ALA A 353 -5.15 5.89 -1.30
CA ALA A 353 -6.45 5.85 -0.64
C ALA A 353 -7.39 6.95 -1.18
N LEU A 354 -6.86 8.17 -1.43
CA LEU A 354 -7.61 9.27 -2.03
C LEU A 354 -8.05 8.97 -3.46
N TYR A 355 -7.30 8.22 -4.25
CA TYR A 355 -7.77 7.75 -5.57
C TYR A 355 -9.04 6.89 -5.42
N VAL A 356 -9.05 5.96 -4.48
CA VAL A 356 -10.21 5.09 -4.21
C VAL A 356 -11.40 5.90 -3.67
N MET A 357 -11.16 6.89 -2.81
CA MET A 357 -12.20 7.69 -2.14
C MET A 357 -12.76 8.84 -3.00
N SER A 358 -12.01 9.31 -4.00
CA SER A 358 -12.40 10.43 -4.88
C SER A 358 -13.15 10.00 -6.15
N ASP A 359 -13.64 8.75 -6.21
CA ASP A 359 -14.21 8.14 -7.42
C ASP A 359 -13.26 8.18 -8.62
N ALA A 360 -11.99 7.86 -8.36
CA ALA A 360 -10.91 7.83 -9.34
C ALA A 360 -10.65 9.20 -10.00
N ASP A 361 -10.58 10.27 -9.19
CA ASP A 361 -10.25 11.61 -9.69
C ASP A 361 -8.91 11.59 -10.46
N PRO A 362 -8.84 12.22 -11.65
CA PRO A 362 -7.64 12.20 -12.50
C PRO A 362 -6.41 12.82 -11.84
N ARG A 363 -6.56 13.76 -10.89
CA ARG A 363 -5.45 14.31 -10.09
C ARG A 363 -4.89 13.24 -9.17
N ALA A 364 -5.75 12.50 -8.48
CA ALA A 364 -5.32 11.38 -7.66
C ALA A 364 -4.67 10.27 -8.51
N PHE A 365 -5.22 9.95 -9.69
CA PHE A 365 -4.59 8.99 -10.64
C PHE A 365 -3.14 9.38 -10.97
N ARG A 366 -2.93 10.64 -11.37
CA ARG A 366 -1.60 11.17 -11.65
C ARG A 366 -0.68 11.07 -10.43
N SER A 367 -1.22 11.31 -9.23
CA SER A 367 -0.46 11.20 -8.00
C SER A 367 -0.05 9.76 -7.67
N VAL A 368 -0.93 8.78 -7.87
CA VAL A 368 -0.60 7.35 -7.75
C VAL A 368 0.57 6.99 -8.68
N VAL A 369 0.50 7.42 -9.94
CA VAL A 369 1.53 7.15 -10.95
C VAL A 369 2.86 7.85 -10.59
N ALA A 370 2.81 9.12 -10.17
CA ALA A 370 4.00 9.90 -9.84
C ALA A 370 4.73 9.32 -8.60
N ASN A 371 3.97 9.01 -7.54
CA ASN A 371 4.53 8.46 -6.31
C ASN A 371 5.01 7.01 -6.48
N GLY A 372 4.33 6.20 -7.29
CA GLY A 372 4.80 4.86 -7.62
C GLY A 372 6.17 4.85 -8.31
N LYS A 373 6.50 5.89 -9.09
CA LYS A 373 7.84 6.11 -9.68
C LYS A 373 8.81 6.68 -8.64
N ALA A 374 8.36 7.62 -7.81
CA ALA A 374 9.19 8.30 -6.81
C ALA A 374 9.70 7.39 -5.69
N LEU A 375 8.98 6.32 -5.32
CA LEU A 375 9.48 5.41 -4.28
C LEU A 375 10.87 4.85 -4.61
N ALA A 376 11.15 4.59 -5.89
CA ALA A 376 12.42 4.00 -6.30
C ALA A 376 13.59 5.00 -6.31
N SER A 377 13.35 6.28 -5.97
CA SER A 377 14.39 7.26 -5.60
C SER A 377 15.03 6.95 -4.25
N PHE A 378 14.32 6.23 -3.37
CA PHE A 378 14.88 5.70 -2.12
C PHE A 378 15.79 4.50 -2.41
N PRO A 379 16.69 4.13 -1.48
CA PRO A 379 17.62 3.01 -1.65
C PRO A 379 16.93 1.63 -1.53
N VAL A 380 15.98 1.36 -2.42
CA VAL A 380 15.14 0.15 -2.44
C VAL A 380 15.39 -0.75 -3.66
N VAL A 381 16.25 -0.35 -4.59
CA VAL A 381 16.54 -1.04 -5.84
C VAL A 381 17.71 -2.00 -5.64
N TRP A 382 17.42 -3.30 -5.60
CA TRP A 382 18.38 -4.36 -5.31
C TRP A 382 18.30 -5.45 -6.37
N ARG A 383 19.26 -5.46 -7.29
CA ARG A 383 19.33 -6.36 -8.43
C ARG A 383 20.46 -7.37 -8.27
N ASP A 384 20.18 -8.61 -8.65
CA ASP A 384 21.16 -9.68 -8.68
C ASP A 384 21.97 -9.61 -9.99
N SER A 385 23.30 -9.56 -9.91
CA SER A 385 24.16 -9.52 -11.10
C SER A 385 24.09 -10.78 -11.97
N ALA A 386 23.63 -11.92 -11.43
CA ALA A 386 23.59 -13.20 -12.12
C ALA A 386 22.54 -13.25 -13.25
N ASP A 387 21.40 -12.58 -13.06
CA ASP A 387 20.30 -12.58 -14.03
C ASP A 387 19.66 -11.21 -14.24
N SER A 388 20.17 -10.18 -13.58
CA SER A 388 19.65 -8.81 -13.63
C SER A 388 18.17 -8.72 -13.23
N LEU A 389 17.68 -9.57 -12.32
CA LEU A 389 16.35 -9.46 -11.73
C LEU A 389 16.41 -8.84 -10.31
N PRO A 390 15.30 -8.26 -9.81
CA PRO A 390 15.21 -7.93 -8.39
C PRO A 390 15.58 -9.13 -7.54
N THR A 391 16.26 -8.85 -6.43
CA THR A 391 16.81 -9.88 -5.55
C THR A 391 15.70 -10.83 -5.09
N ARG A 392 16.02 -12.14 -5.06
CA ARG A 392 15.11 -13.18 -4.60
C ARG A 392 15.65 -13.83 -3.34
N PRO A 393 14.81 -14.10 -2.33
CA PRO A 393 15.18 -14.94 -1.19
C PRO A 393 15.98 -16.19 -1.56
N SER A 394 15.52 -17.04 -2.48
CA SER A 394 16.22 -18.29 -2.87
C SER A 394 17.53 -18.05 -3.62
N GLY A 395 17.59 -17.03 -4.49
CA GLY A 395 18.80 -16.68 -5.24
C GLY A 395 19.91 -16.09 -4.38
N ARG A 396 19.54 -15.39 -3.29
CA ARG A 396 20.47 -14.73 -2.36
C ARG A 396 20.14 -15.06 -0.91
N ALA A 397 20.09 -16.36 -0.62
CA ALA A 397 19.62 -16.91 0.66
C ALA A 397 20.38 -16.39 1.90
N HIS A 398 21.65 -16.03 1.74
CA HIS A 398 22.55 -15.59 2.79
C HIS A 398 22.76 -14.07 2.85
N TRP A 399 22.21 -13.30 1.91
CA TRP A 399 22.52 -11.87 1.82
C TRP A 399 21.60 -11.02 2.69
N THR A 400 22.17 -9.95 3.23
CA THR A 400 21.46 -8.78 3.76
C THR A 400 21.93 -7.54 3.01
N VAL A 401 21.40 -6.36 3.37
CA VAL A 401 21.89 -5.07 2.84
C VAL A 401 23.38 -4.81 3.14
N ASN A 402 23.94 -5.49 4.15
CA ASN A 402 25.34 -5.38 4.55
C ASN A 402 26.24 -6.46 3.93
N GLY A 403 25.68 -7.36 3.12
CA GLY A 403 26.39 -8.47 2.49
C GLY A 403 26.01 -9.85 3.04
N PRO A 404 26.74 -10.92 2.65
CA PRO A 404 26.43 -12.28 3.06
C PRO A 404 26.71 -12.55 4.54
N ASP A 405 25.81 -13.32 5.17
CA ASP A 405 25.87 -13.78 6.57
C ASP A 405 26.04 -12.65 7.60
N GLN A 406 25.46 -11.49 7.29
CA GLN A 406 25.47 -10.32 8.16
C GLN A 406 24.17 -10.19 8.98
N GLY A 407 24.21 -9.22 9.91
CA GLY A 407 23.04 -8.76 10.65
C GLY A 407 22.05 -7.98 9.78
N GLY A 408 20.90 -7.67 10.37
CA GLY A 408 19.85 -6.85 9.76
C GLY A 408 20.02 -5.37 10.07
N GLU A 409 19.26 -4.55 9.36
CA GLU A 409 19.18 -3.10 9.52
C GLU A 409 17.73 -2.68 9.72
N ASN A 410 17.50 -1.51 10.34
CA ASN A 410 16.14 -0.94 10.41
C ASN A 410 15.78 -0.14 9.14
N GLY A 411 16.77 0.26 8.36
CA GLY A 411 16.58 1.08 7.18
C GLY A 411 17.86 1.22 6.36
N VAL A 412 17.76 1.91 5.24
CA VAL A 412 18.85 2.13 4.27
C VAL A 412 18.81 3.56 3.72
N GLY A 413 20.00 4.11 3.41
CA GLY A 413 20.25 5.56 3.17
C GLY A 413 21.06 6.15 4.34
N VAL A 414 21.70 7.32 4.33
CA VAL A 414 21.87 8.46 3.40
C VAL A 414 23.32 8.96 3.53
N GLU A 415 23.92 9.42 2.43
CA GLU A 415 24.70 10.68 2.40
C GLU A 415 24.29 11.50 1.16
N LEU A 416 24.34 10.94 -0.06
CA LEU A 416 23.88 11.64 -1.28
C LEU A 416 22.34 11.56 -1.45
N GLY A 417 21.69 12.67 -1.78
CA GLY A 417 20.24 12.74 -2.10
C GLY A 417 19.30 12.91 -0.89
N GLY A 418 19.71 12.46 0.30
CA GLY A 418 19.01 12.71 1.57
C GLY A 418 17.68 11.96 1.72
N LEU A 419 17.51 10.81 1.07
CA LEU A 419 16.35 9.94 1.20
C LEU A 419 16.69 8.67 1.99
N TYR A 420 16.00 8.46 3.12
CA TYR A 420 16.19 7.33 4.02
C TYR A 420 14.92 6.49 4.10
N TRP A 421 15.04 5.23 3.69
CA TRP A 421 13.96 4.24 3.78
C TRP A 421 14.05 3.48 5.10
N GLU A 422 12.93 3.24 5.77
CA GLU A 422 12.90 2.57 7.06
C GLU A 422 11.74 1.58 7.17
N VAL A 423 12.03 0.37 7.68
CA VAL A 423 11.11 -0.77 7.65
C VAL A 423 9.84 -0.55 8.48
N ALA A 424 9.90 0.20 9.57
CA ALA A 424 8.78 0.43 10.46
C ALA A 424 7.79 1.52 9.97
N HIS A 425 8.13 2.29 8.92
CA HIS A 425 7.28 3.35 8.37
C HIS A 425 7.15 3.32 6.83
N HIS A 426 7.62 2.26 6.16
CA HIS A 426 7.60 2.22 4.69
C HIS A 426 6.18 2.13 4.08
N PRO A 427 5.93 2.80 2.94
CA PRO A 427 4.65 2.77 2.24
C PRO A 427 4.35 1.43 1.55
N SER A 428 3.11 1.23 1.15
CA SER A 428 2.71 0.27 0.10
C SER A 428 2.95 0.90 -1.29
N GLY A 429 4.20 1.09 -1.70
CA GLY A 429 4.48 1.80 -2.95
C GLY A 429 4.42 0.89 -4.19
N GLY A 430 3.85 1.42 -5.28
CA GLY A 430 3.71 0.69 -6.54
C GLY A 430 2.52 -0.27 -6.59
N TYR A 431 1.91 -0.66 -5.46
CA TYR A 431 0.80 -1.60 -5.43
C TYR A 431 -0.43 -1.13 -6.20
N LEU A 432 -1.03 0.00 -5.81
CA LEU A 432 -2.20 0.53 -6.51
C LEU A 432 -1.84 0.97 -7.94
N ALA A 433 -0.67 1.59 -8.12
CA ALA A 433 -0.18 1.99 -9.42
C ALA A 433 -0.10 0.80 -10.40
N TYR A 434 0.41 -0.35 -9.96
CA TYR A 434 0.39 -1.57 -10.78
C TYR A 434 -1.03 -2.05 -11.05
N LEU A 435 -1.88 -2.08 -10.02
CA LEU A 435 -3.26 -2.57 -10.12
C LEU A 435 -4.11 -1.80 -11.13
N ILE A 436 -3.90 -0.48 -11.26
CA ILE A 436 -4.73 0.39 -12.12
C ILE A 436 -4.08 0.74 -13.46
N THR A 437 -2.77 0.53 -13.63
CA THR A 437 -2.06 0.81 -14.90
C THR A 437 -1.60 -0.45 -15.64
N GLY A 438 -1.37 -1.55 -14.90
CA GLY A 438 -0.76 -2.77 -15.43
C GLY A 438 0.73 -2.63 -15.79
N GLU A 439 1.36 -1.49 -15.52
CA GLU A 439 2.72 -1.25 -16.02
C GLU A 439 3.79 -1.99 -15.22
N TYR A 440 4.71 -2.64 -15.93
CA TYR A 440 5.77 -3.43 -15.30
C TYR A 440 6.68 -2.62 -14.37
N VAL A 441 6.87 -1.31 -14.61
CA VAL A 441 7.70 -0.48 -13.73
C VAL A 441 7.19 -0.50 -12.28
N PHE A 442 5.87 -0.56 -12.07
CA PHE A 442 5.27 -0.57 -10.74
C PHE A 442 5.32 -1.96 -10.11
N LEU A 443 5.11 -3.02 -10.91
CA LEU A 443 5.39 -4.39 -10.46
C LEU A 443 6.84 -4.54 -9.99
N GLU A 444 7.79 -4.00 -10.77
CA GLU A 444 9.20 -4.06 -10.43
C GLU A 444 9.55 -3.18 -9.21
N THR A 445 8.89 -2.03 -9.02
CA THR A 445 8.99 -1.26 -7.78
C THR A 445 8.55 -2.11 -6.58
N MET A 446 7.45 -2.87 -6.69
CA MET A 446 7.00 -3.76 -5.61
C MET A 446 8.01 -4.90 -5.35
N GLN A 447 8.58 -5.48 -6.41
CA GLN A 447 9.62 -6.52 -6.30
C GLN A 447 10.89 -6.01 -5.60
N HIS A 448 11.35 -4.82 -5.96
CA HIS A 448 12.47 -4.14 -5.32
C HIS A 448 12.17 -3.78 -3.86
N GLN A 449 10.96 -3.31 -3.56
CA GLN A 449 10.56 -3.05 -2.19
C GLN A 449 10.49 -4.34 -1.34
N ALA A 450 9.97 -5.43 -1.88
CA ALA A 450 9.99 -6.75 -1.23
C ALA A 450 11.42 -7.25 -1.01
N SER A 451 12.33 -6.98 -1.97
CA SER A 451 13.76 -7.25 -1.85
C SER A 451 14.39 -6.50 -0.68
N THR A 452 14.07 -5.22 -0.55
CA THR A 452 14.55 -4.41 0.57
C THR A 452 14.06 -4.98 1.89
N VAL A 453 12.75 -5.30 1.98
CA VAL A 453 12.14 -5.94 3.17
C VAL A 453 12.83 -7.24 3.54
N TYR A 454 13.21 -8.08 2.58
CA TYR A 454 13.95 -9.33 2.84
C TYR A 454 15.41 -9.07 3.25
N LEU A 455 16.09 -8.13 2.57
CA LEU A 455 17.51 -7.85 2.76
C LEU A 455 17.81 -7.10 4.06
N VAL A 456 16.87 -6.32 4.60
CA VAL A 456 17.06 -5.68 5.91
C VAL A 456 16.93 -6.66 7.08
N GLN A 457 16.47 -7.88 6.84
CA GLN A 457 16.40 -8.92 7.87
C GLN A 457 17.77 -9.54 8.13
N SER A 458 18.04 -9.82 9.41
CA SER A 458 19.24 -10.55 9.81
C SER A 458 19.23 -11.98 9.29
N THR A 459 20.38 -12.50 8.87
CA THR A 459 20.51 -13.95 8.57
C THR A 459 20.23 -14.84 9.78
N SER A 460 20.32 -14.31 11.01
CA SER A 460 19.94 -15.03 12.23
C SER A 460 18.44 -15.36 12.33
N THR A 461 17.58 -14.71 11.52
CA THR A 461 16.15 -15.05 11.44
C THR A 461 15.84 -16.11 10.39
N GLY A 462 16.86 -16.66 9.73
CA GLY A 462 16.75 -17.75 8.77
C GLY A 462 17.33 -17.40 7.40
N TYR A 463 17.26 -18.36 6.49
CA TYR A 463 17.82 -18.28 5.14
C TYR A 463 16.75 -18.48 4.08
N GLY A 464 16.96 -17.84 2.93
CA GLY A 464 16.06 -17.93 1.78
C GLY A 464 14.61 -17.63 2.12
N THR A 465 13.68 -18.38 1.52
CA THR A 465 12.23 -18.24 1.73
C THR A 465 11.79 -18.59 3.15
N SER A 466 12.65 -19.18 3.98
CA SER A 466 12.37 -19.48 5.38
C SER A 466 12.80 -18.38 6.35
N ARG A 467 13.44 -17.30 5.85
CA ARG A 467 13.81 -16.15 6.68
C ARG A 467 12.57 -15.47 7.26
N GLN A 468 12.57 -15.26 8.57
CA GLN A 468 11.45 -14.61 9.26
C GLN A 468 11.57 -13.09 9.16
N LEU A 469 10.47 -12.44 8.79
CA LEU A 469 10.31 -10.99 8.77
C LEU A 469 10.04 -10.51 10.20
N ARG A 470 11.10 -10.15 10.94
CA ARG A 470 11.04 -9.74 12.34
C ARG A 470 11.53 -8.30 12.52
N GLY A 471 11.44 -7.81 13.75
CA GLY A 471 11.79 -6.45 14.14
C GLY A 471 10.66 -5.83 14.94
N GLN A 472 10.54 -4.51 14.89
CA GLN A 472 9.40 -3.83 15.49
C GLN A 472 8.09 -4.40 14.96
N THR A 473 7.04 -4.37 15.77
CA THR A 473 5.76 -5.01 15.50
C THR A 473 5.12 -4.44 14.24
N ARG A 474 5.20 -3.11 14.10
CA ARG A 474 4.80 -2.39 12.88
C ARG A 474 5.71 -2.68 11.68
N GLY A 475 7.01 -2.86 11.88
CA GLY A 475 7.95 -3.21 10.82
C GLY A 475 7.59 -4.56 10.23
N SER A 476 7.39 -5.56 11.09
CA SER A 476 6.89 -6.88 10.70
C SER A 476 5.53 -6.80 9.99
N ALA A 477 4.61 -5.95 10.49
CA ALA A 477 3.31 -5.73 9.85
C ALA A 477 3.43 -5.22 8.41
N TRP A 478 4.21 -4.16 8.20
CA TRP A 478 4.40 -3.55 6.88
C TRP A 478 5.23 -4.42 5.95
N SER A 479 6.20 -5.16 6.47
CA SER A 479 6.93 -6.18 5.72
C SER A 479 5.98 -7.26 5.20
N LEU A 480 5.10 -7.80 6.05
CA LEU A 480 4.08 -8.76 5.61
C LEU A 480 3.16 -8.15 4.56
N ARG A 481 2.63 -6.94 4.80
CA ARG A 481 1.77 -6.22 3.84
C ARG A 481 2.44 -6.10 2.47
N THR A 482 3.66 -5.56 2.40
CA THR A 482 4.40 -5.32 1.16
C THR A 482 4.66 -6.61 0.38
N VAL A 483 5.18 -7.65 1.05
CA VAL A 483 5.48 -8.93 0.38
C VAL A 483 4.19 -9.66 -0.01
N GLY A 484 3.17 -9.62 0.84
CA GLY A 484 1.87 -10.23 0.58
C GLY A 484 1.09 -9.56 -0.56
N GLN A 485 1.16 -8.24 -0.68
CA GLN A 485 0.62 -7.49 -1.81
C GLN A 485 1.27 -7.92 -3.14
N LEU A 486 2.60 -8.04 -3.18
CA LEU A 486 3.30 -8.59 -4.34
C LEU A 486 2.85 -10.02 -4.66
N ALA A 487 2.83 -10.90 -3.66
CA ALA A 487 2.42 -12.29 -3.82
C ALA A 487 0.96 -12.43 -4.32
N ALA A 488 0.10 -11.48 -3.95
CA ALA A 488 -1.31 -11.46 -4.30
C ALA A 488 -1.59 -11.10 -5.75
N ILE A 489 -0.98 -10.03 -6.27
CA ILE A 489 -1.31 -9.47 -7.59
C ILE A 489 -0.22 -9.65 -8.65
N GLY A 490 0.99 -10.02 -8.26
CA GLY A 490 2.09 -10.28 -9.20
C GLY A 490 1.77 -11.46 -10.14
N PRO A 491 2.32 -11.46 -11.37
CA PRO A 491 1.94 -12.45 -12.38
C PRO A 491 2.20 -13.90 -11.96
N THR A 492 1.33 -14.81 -12.38
CA THR A 492 1.58 -16.25 -12.21
C THR A 492 2.78 -16.69 -13.04
N GLY A 493 3.72 -17.43 -12.41
CA GLY A 493 4.94 -17.91 -13.08
C GLY A 493 6.06 -16.88 -13.19
N ASP A 494 5.90 -15.70 -12.59
CA ASP A 494 7.01 -14.76 -12.42
C ASP A 494 7.89 -15.22 -11.25
N GLY A 495 9.10 -15.69 -11.57
CA GLY A 495 9.99 -16.33 -10.58
C GLY A 495 10.42 -15.42 -9.41
N VAL A 496 10.35 -14.09 -9.55
CA VAL A 496 10.57 -13.19 -8.41
C VAL A 496 9.35 -13.18 -7.49
N THR A 497 8.17 -13.00 -8.06
CA THR A 497 6.89 -13.02 -7.33
C THR A 497 6.65 -14.36 -6.63
N ASP A 498 6.97 -15.46 -7.31
CA ASP A 498 6.78 -16.81 -6.77
C ASP A 498 7.62 -17.06 -5.51
N ASP A 499 8.86 -16.56 -5.49
CA ASP A 499 9.77 -16.68 -4.34
C ASP A 499 9.26 -15.90 -3.11
N TYR A 500 8.74 -14.69 -3.35
CA TYR A 500 8.11 -13.89 -2.30
C TYR A 500 6.79 -14.47 -1.80
N ARG A 501 6.04 -15.19 -2.65
CA ARG A 501 4.85 -15.93 -2.21
C ARG A 501 5.22 -17.06 -1.26
N GLU A 502 6.31 -17.78 -1.53
CA GLU A 502 6.82 -18.79 -0.61
C GLU A 502 7.26 -18.16 0.72
N LEU A 503 7.96 -17.01 0.68
CA LEU A 503 8.34 -16.26 1.88
C LEU A 503 7.11 -15.89 2.76
N VAL A 504 6.01 -15.43 2.14
CA VAL A 504 4.74 -15.13 2.84
C VAL A 504 4.17 -16.40 3.48
N GLN A 505 4.14 -17.50 2.74
CA GLN A 505 3.63 -18.78 3.24
C GLN A 505 4.41 -19.25 4.48
N LYS A 506 5.74 -19.20 4.45
CA LYS A 506 6.60 -19.61 5.57
C LYS A 506 6.48 -18.69 6.77
N ASN A 507 6.37 -17.37 6.55
CA ASN A 507 6.14 -16.41 7.63
C ASN A 507 4.76 -16.58 8.27
N GLY A 508 3.71 -16.80 7.48
CA GLY A 508 2.37 -17.12 7.99
C GLY A 508 2.35 -18.38 8.84
N ALA A 509 3.01 -19.45 8.37
CA ALA A 509 3.14 -20.70 9.12
C ALA A 509 3.90 -20.51 10.45
N ALA A 510 4.99 -19.73 10.45
CA ALA A 510 5.74 -19.44 11.67
C ALA A 510 4.91 -18.65 12.70
N LEU A 511 4.16 -17.64 12.26
CA LEU A 511 3.26 -16.87 13.12
C LEU A 511 2.12 -17.73 13.65
N LEU A 512 1.53 -18.61 12.82
CA LEU A 512 0.50 -19.55 13.25
C LEU A 512 1.03 -20.55 14.28
N ALA A 513 2.24 -21.12 14.07
CA ALA A 513 2.86 -22.01 15.04
C ALA A 513 3.03 -21.31 16.40
N SER A 514 3.44 -20.04 16.38
CA SER A 514 3.51 -19.18 17.56
C SER A 514 2.12 -19.01 18.22
N ALA A 515 1.06 -18.79 17.45
CA ALA A 515 -0.31 -18.72 17.95
C ALA A 515 -0.80 -20.03 18.59
N GLN A 516 -0.48 -21.18 17.97
CA GLN A 516 -0.90 -22.51 18.42
C GLN A 516 -0.28 -22.91 19.76
N LEU A 517 0.90 -22.41 20.11
CA LEU A 517 1.48 -22.57 21.44
C LEU A 517 0.65 -21.87 22.54
N ARG A 518 -0.29 -20.99 22.18
CA ARG A 518 -1.00 -20.11 23.11
C ARG A 518 -2.50 -20.00 22.79
N PRO A 519 -3.23 -21.13 22.72
CA PRO A 519 -4.62 -21.13 22.27
C PRO A 519 -5.55 -20.29 23.17
N THR A 520 -5.19 -20.11 24.45
CA THR A 520 -5.93 -19.38 25.48
C THR A 520 -5.57 -17.89 25.60
N SER A 521 -4.67 -17.37 24.76
CA SER A 521 -4.31 -15.94 24.76
C SER A 521 -5.54 -15.05 24.55
N VAL A 522 -5.77 -14.10 25.48
CA VAL A 522 -6.87 -13.11 25.37
C VAL A 522 -6.58 -11.98 24.40
N THR A 523 -5.31 -11.66 24.18
CA THR A 523 -4.89 -10.59 23.27
C THR A 523 -4.71 -11.06 21.84
N GLY A 524 -4.49 -12.36 21.60
CA GLY A 524 -4.20 -12.86 20.25
C GLY A 524 -2.81 -12.45 19.72
N LEU A 525 -1.90 -12.00 20.58
CA LEU A 525 -0.53 -11.67 20.17
C LEU A 525 0.25 -12.92 19.74
N VAL A 526 1.15 -12.73 18.76
CA VAL A 526 1.92 -13.78 18.11
C VAL A 526 3.43 -13.71 18.35
N TYR A 527 3.95 -12.66 19.00
CA TYR A 527 5.34 -12.57 19.46
C TYR A 527 5.49 -11.53 20.58
N VAL A 528 6.68 -11.50 21.19
CA VAL A 528 7.05 -10.64 22.34
C VAL A 528 8.09 -9.57 22.00
N ASP A 529 8.55 -9.51 20.74
CA ASP A 529 9.80 -8.84 20.33
C ASP A 529 9.90 -7.38 20.84
N ASP A 530 8.79 -6.64 20.97
CA ASP A 530 8.78 -5.27 21.54
C ASP A 530 8.01 -5.08 22.85
N LEU A 531 7.54 -6.15 23.51
CA LEU A 531 6.67 -6.00 24.70
C LEU A 531 7.35 -5.30 25.88
N ASN A 532 8.67 -5.19 25.88
CA ASN A 532 9.40 -4.46 26.91
C ASN A 532 10.00 -3.12 26.40
N LEU A 533 9.75 -2.75 25.13
CA LEU A 533 10.30 -1.55 24.51
C LEU A 533 9.79 -0.26 25.16
N TYR A 534 8.54 -0.27 25.61
CA TYR A 534 7.86 0.91 26.18
C TYR A 534 7.67 0.83 27.71
N GLY A 535 8.37 -0.10 28.36
CA GLY A 535 8.23 -0.44 29.77
C GLY A 535 7.86 -1.91 29.96
N PRO A 536 7.88 -2.41 31.22
CA PRO A 536 7.63 -3.81 31.52
C PRO A 536 6.27 -4.31 30.98
N ALA A 537 6.29 -5.30 30.09
CA ALA A 537 5.10 -5.87 29.45
C ALA A 537 4.15 -4.85 28.81
N THR A 538 4.68 -3.72 28.33
CA THR A 538 3.94 -2.66 27.67
C THR A 538 3.89 -2.87 26.15
N LEU A 539 2.72 -3.30 25.66
CA LEU A 539 2.38 -3.38 24.24
C LEU A 539 2.16 -1.99 23.64
N GLY A 540 2.78 -1.71 22.49
CA GLY A 540 2.32 -0.63 21.60
C GLY A 540 1.06 -1.06 20.85
N ALA A 541 -0.12 -0.76 21.39
CA ALA A 541 -1.40 -1.26 20.86
C ALA A 541 -1.64 -0.86 19.39
N TRP A 542 -1.20 0.34 19.01
CA TRP A 542 -1.28 0.80 17.63
C TRP A 542 -0.43 -0.03 16.66
N GLN A 543 0.76 -0.48 17.06
CA GLN A 543 1.59 -1.36 16.22
C GLN A 543 0.94 -2.72 16.03
N ALA A 544 0.36 -3.25 17.10
CA ALA A 544 -0.32 -4.52 17.05
C ALA A 544 -1.58 -4.44 16.17
N ASN A 545 -2.32 -3.33 16.21
CA ASN A 545 -3.40 -3.08 15.25
C ASN A 545 -2.89 -3.00 13.80
N PHE A 546 -1.67 -2.47 13.57
CA PHE A 546 -1.04 -2.51 12.24
C PHE A 546 -0.77 -3.93 11.75
N LEU A 547 -0.31 -4.81 12.63
CA LEU A 547 -0.14 -6.23 12.32
C LEU A 547 -1.48 -6.91 12.01
N VAL A 548 -2.49 -6.68 12.84
CA VAL A 548 -3.83 -7.27 12.68
C VAL A 548 -4.47 -6.82 11.36
N GLN A 549 -4.41 -5.53 11.02
CA GLN A 549 -4.94 -5.06 9.73
C GLN A 549 -4.17 -5.63 8.55
N SER A 550 -2.84 -5.79 8.66
CA SER A 550 -2.03 -6.36 7.56
C SER A 550 -2.39 -7.82 7.32
N ILE A 551 -2.53 -8.63 8.39
CA ILE A 551 -2.96 -10.04 8.29
C ILE A 551 -4.39 -10.13 7.74
N GLY A 552 -5.29 -9.26 8.21
CA GLY A 552 -6.66 -9.18 7.71
C GLY A 552 -6.74 -8.80 6.24
N HIS A 553 -5.97 -7.80 5.81
CA HIS A 553 -5.88 -7.40 4.41
C HIS A 553 -5.33 -8.53 3.54
N LEU A 554 -4.28 -9.24 3.97
CA LEU A 554 -3.76 -10.38 3.21
C LEU A 554 -4.76 -11.55 3.12
N SER A 555 -5.65 -11.70 4.08
CA SER A 555 -6.78 -12.63 3.94
C SER A 555 -7.75 -12.22 2.83
N ASP A 556 -8.02 -10.92 2.69
CA ASP A 556 -8.84 -10.37 1.60
C ASP A 556 -8.15 -10.53 0.23
N LEU A 557 -6.81 -10.37 0.19
CA LEU A 557 -6.03 -10.45 -1.04
C LEU A 557 -5.83 -11.88 -1.56
N GLU A 558 -5.91 -12.89 -0.68
CA GLU A 558 -5.63 -14.30 -0.94
C GLU A 558 -4.32 -14.52 -1.74
N PRO A 559 -3.14 -14.22 -1.17
CA PRO A 559 -1.86 -14.37 -1.86
C PRO A 559 -1.44 -15.83 -2.07
N LEU A 560 -1.99 -16.76 -1.28
CA LEU A 560 -1.65 -18.18 -1.30
C LEU A 560 -2.75 -19.00 -1.98
N ALA A 561 -2.36 -20.13 -2.57
CA ALA A 561 -3.32 -21.08 -3.13
C ALA A 561 -4.22 -21.72 -2.04
N ASP A 562 -3.63 -21.97 -0.87
CA ASP A 562 -4.35 -22.41 0.33
C ASP A 562 -4.24 -21.34 1.42
N MET A 563 -5.39 -20.78 1.79
CA MET A 563 -5.51 -19.74 2.81
C MET A 563 -5.89 -20.30 4.19
N THR A 564 -6.01 -21.61 4.36
CA THR A 564 -6.51 -22.25 5.59
C THR A 564 -5.71 -21.81 6.82
N ASP A 565 -4.39 -21.98 6.79
CA ASP A 565 -3.53 -21.62 7.93
C ASP A 565 -3.43 -20.11 8.13
N TRP A 566 -3.42 -19.33 7.04
CA TRP A 566 -3.43 -17.88 7.12
C TRP A 566 -4.71 -17.36 7.80
N ASN A 567 -5.86 -17.93 7.46
CA ASN A 567 -7.14 -17.56 8.03
C ASN A 567 -7.25 -17.97 9.50
N ARG A 568 -6.65 -19.09 9.92
CA ARG A 568 -6.52 -19.45 11.34
C ARG A 568 -5.67 -18.44 12.12
N LEU A 569 -4.56 -17.99 11.54
CA LEU A 569 -3.73 -16.92 12.11
C LEU A 569 -4.53 -15.61 12.23
N ARG A 570 -5.22 -15.23 11.17
CA ARG A 570 -6.10 -14.05 11.11
C ARG A 570 -7.14 -14.07 12.24
N ASP A 571 -7.87 -15.18 12.39
CA ASP A 571 -8.92 -15.31 13.40
C ASP A 571 -8.36 -15.23 14.82
N TYR A 572 -7.14 -15.76 15.03
CA TYR A 572 -6.44 -15.66 16.31
C TYR A 572 -6.06 -14.21 16.65
N VAL A 573 -5.52 -13.44 15.71
CA VAL A 573 -5.07 -12.06 15.98
C VAL A 573 -6.22 -11.06 16.14
N TYR A 574 -7.42 -11.37 15.63
CA TYR A 574 -8.60 -10.50 15.82
C TYR A 574 -9.07 -10.36 17.27
N ARG A 575 -8.59 -11.21 18.18
CA ARG A 575 -8.88 -11.07 19.61
C ARG A 575 -8.42 -9.72 20.18
N LEU A 576 -7.39 -9.10 19.61
CA LEU A 576 -6.89 -7.80 20.07
C LEU A 576 -7.89 -6.66 19.86
N PRO A 577 -8.24 -6.24 18.62
CA PRO A 577 -9.14 -5.11 18.42
C PRO A 577 -10.54 -5.37 18.99
N VAL A 578 -11.01 -6.62 18.92
CA VAL A 578 -12.32 -7.00 19.48
C VAL A 578 -12.30 -6.93 21.00
N GLY A 579 -11.24 -7.41 21.66
CA GLY A 579 -11.13 -7.41 23.11
C GLY A 579 -10.93 -6.02 23.71
N MET A 580 -10.15 -5.16 23.05
CA MET A 580 -9.96 -3.75 23.45
C MET A 580 -11.27 -2.97 23.38
N LEU A 581 -12.14 -3.28 22.43
CA LEU A 581 -13.50 -2.80 22.43
C LEU A 581 -14.34 -3.80 23.19
N GLY A 582 -14.26 -3.83 24.52
CA GLY A 582 -15.13 -4.63 25.38
C GLY A 582 -16.33 -3.85 25.93
N ASP A 583 -17.22 -4.49 26.69
CA ASP A 583 -18.40 -3.84 27.28
C ASP A 583 -18.13 -3.12 28.61
N GLY A 584 -16.91 -3.21 29.14
CA GLY A 584 -16.53 -2.63 30.43
C GLY A 584 -17.00 -3.40 31.67
N SER A 585 -17.56 -4.61 31.51
CA SER A 585 -17.87 -5.51 32.62
C SER A 585 -16.60 -5.95 33.37
N SER A 586 -16.74 -6.58 34.54
CA SER A 586 -15.61 -6.97 35.40
C SER A 586 -14.58 -7.89 34.71
N SER A 587 -14.99 -8.62 33.68
CA SER A 587 -14.16 -9.52 32.85
C SER A 587 -13.75 -8.93 31.49
N SER A 588 -14.14 -7.69 31.19
CA SER A 588 -13.99 -7.08 29.88
C SER A 588 -13.24 -5.75 29.95
N TYR A 589 -12.57 -5.38 28.85
CA TYR A 589 -11.95 -4.07 28.73
C TYR A 589 -13.03 -3.00 28.51
N CYS A 590 -12.73 -1.74 28.87
CA CYS A 590 -13.61 -0.62 28.59
C CYS A 590 -13.35 -0.02 27.21
N PHE A 591 -14.30 -0.14 26.28
CA PHE A 591 -14.15 0.35 24.90
C PHE A 591 -13.78 1.84 24.81
N ALA A 592 -14.24 2.68 25.73
CA ALA A 592 -13.91 4.11 25.77
C ALA A 592 -12.41 4.40 25.93
N GLN A 593 -11.61 3.45 26.40
CA GLN A 593 -10.15 3.55 26.55
C GLN A 593 -9.38 2.79 25.46
N ALA A 594 -10.04 2.32 24.40
CA ALA A 594 -9.37 1.58 23.33
C ALA A 594 -8.43 2.46 22.48
N GLY A 595 -8.68 3.78 22.42
CA GLY A 595 -7.84 4.75 21.72
C GLY A 595 -6.49 5.08 22.39
N LYS A 596 -6.00 4.26 23.32
CA LYS A 596 -4.71 4.48 23.98
C LYS A 596 -3.56 3.88 23.18
N SER A 597 -2.41 4.55 23.21
CA SER A 597 -1.21 4.13 22.46
C SER A 597 -0.57 2.85 23.01
N ARG A 598 -0.73 2.59 24.31
CA ARG A 598 0.00 1.54 25.02
C ARG A 598 -0.93 0.79 25.96
N LEU A 599 -0.66 -0.50 26.14
CA LEU A 599 -1.34 -1.39 27.07
C LEU A 599 -0.33 -2.21 27.85
N ILE A 600 -0.38 -2.13 29.18
CA ILE A 600 0.39 -2.99 30.07
C ILE A 600 -0.33 -4.33 30.19
N LEU A 601 0.33 -5.43 29.85
CA LEU A 601 -0.27 -6.76 29.80
C LEU A 601 0.02 -7.62 31.03
N ALA A 602 1.00 -7.25 31.84
CA ALA A 602 1.41 -7.95 33.05
C ALA A 602 2.03 -6.97 34.06
N PRO A 603 1.98 -7.26 35.37
CA PRO A 603 2.53 -6.36 36.41
C PRO A 603 4.08 -6.28 36.40
N ALA A 604 4.75 -7.15 35.67
CA ALA A 604 6.20 -7.20 35.54
C ALA A 604 6.60 -7.51 34.09
N ALA A 605 7.88 -7.34 33.76
CA ALA A 605 8.42 -7.66 32.45
C ALA A 605 8.21 -9.15 32.15
N ILE A 606 7.79 -9.44 30.93
CA ILE A 606 7.54 -10.81 30.46
C ILE A 606 8.50 -11.15 29.33
N SER A 607 8.97 -12.39 29.33
CA SER A 607 9.76 -12.99 28.23
C SER A 607 8.92 -13.97 27.41
N ASP A 608 7.73 -14.34 27.91
CA ASP A 608 6.79 -15.25 27.27
C ASP A 608 5.35 -14.71 27.39
N LEU A 609 4.59 -14.79 26.30
CA LEU A 609 3.18 -14.34 26.26
C LEU A 609 2.25 -15.13 27.17
N SER A 610 2.62 -16.33 27.64
CA SER A 610 1.88 -17.07 28.66
C SER A 610 1.87 -16.38 30.03
N GLN A 611 2.77 -15.42 30.25
CA GLN A 611 2.86 -14.64 31.49
C GLN A 611 1.95 -13.40 31.48
N GLN A 612 1.27 -13.11 30.37
CA GLN A 612 0.31 -12.02 30.30
C GLN A 612 -0.95 -12.34 31.11
N LEU A 613 -1.64 -11.30 31.57
CA LEU A 613 -2.96 -11.44 32.19
C LEU A 613 -3.95 -12.13 31.24
N THR A 614 -4.71 -13.07 31.77
CA THR A 614 -5.62 -13.94 30.99
C THR A 614 -7.04 -13.38 30.91
N ASN A 615 -7.25 -12.10 31.24
CA ASN A 615 -8.56 -11.48 31.27
C ASN A 615 -8.48 -9.99 30.90
N TRP A 616 -9.38 -9.53 30.04
CA TRP A 616 -9.41 -8.14 29.57
C TRP A 616 -9.78 -7.13 30.66
N GLY A 617 -10.62 -7.51 31.62
CA GLY A 617 -10.93 -6.72 32.80
C GLY A 617 -9.75 -6.54 33.76
N ASP A 618 -8.89 -7.56 33.90
CA ASP A 618 -7.62 -7.42 34.65
C ASP A 618 -6.64 -6.51 33.92
N ILE A 619 -6.51 -6.65 32.60
CA ILE A 619 -5.70 -5.73 31.78
C ILE A 619 -6.22 -4.30 31.94
N TYR A 620 -7.54 -4.09 31.90
CA TYR A 620 -8.14 -2.78 32.12
C TYR A 620 -7.80 -2.23 33.51
N ARG A 621 -8.00 -3.00 34.59
CA ARG A 621 -7.65 -2.59 35.96
C ARG A 621 -6.17 -2.29 36.12
N LEU A 622 -5.28 -3.04 35.48
CA LEU A 622 -3.84 -2.78 35.53
C LEU A 622 -3.48 -1.42 34.90
N ASN A 623 -4.18 -1.01 33.85
CA ASN A 623 -3.88 0.23 33.12
C ASN A 623 -4.64 1.45 33.66
N PHE A 624 -5.84 1.28 34.21
CA PHE A 624 -6.74 2.38 34.58
C PHE A 624 -7.32 2.26 35.99
N GLY A 625 -6.88 1.29 36.80
CA GLY A 625 -7.35 1.10 38.17
C GLY A 625 -8.85 0.82 38.24
N THR A 626 -9.55 1.56 39.10
CA THR A 626 -11.00 1.42 39.32
C THR A 626 -11.83 2.44 38.52
N THR A 627 -11.26 3.05 37.47
CA THR A 627 -12.02 3.96 36.61
C THR A 627 -13.25 3.23 36.04
N PRO A 628 -14.47 3.77 36.20
CA PRO A 628 -15.66 3.17 35.60
C PRO A 628 -15.63 3.28 34.08
N CYS A 629 -16.23 2.31 33.39
CA CYS A 629 -16.40 2.43 31.95
C CYS A 629 -17.50 3.44 31.62
N THR A 630 -17.20 4.39 30.73
CA THR A 630 -18.14 5.41 30.26
C THR A 630 -18.57 5.12 28.83
N ASN A 631 -19.67 5.73 28.38
CA ASN A 631 -20.10 5.68 26.97
C ASN A 631 -19.47 6.82 26.12
N THR A 632 -18.28 7.30 26.47
CA THR A 632 -17.65 8.45 25.79
C THR A 632 -16.24 8.06 25.39
N LEU A 633 -15.93 8.14 24.09
CA LEU A 633 -14.59 7.85 23.60
C LEU A 633 -13.61 8.85 24.22
N GLY A 634 -12.60 8.33 24.93
CA GLY A 634 -11.48 9.15 25.39
C GLY A 634 -10.50 9.45 24.26
N PHE A 635 -9.48 10.28 24.55
CA PHE A 635 -8.34 10.51 23.64
C PHE A 635 -8.75 11.12 22.26
N GLU A 636 -9.33 12.32 22.28
CA GLU A 636 -9.52 13.20 21.10
C GLU A 636 -10.07 12.49 19.83
N PRO A 637 -11.31 11.98 19.84
CA PRO A 637 -11.87 11.28 18.69
C PRO A 637 -12.05 12.16 17.44
N SER A 638 -12.11 13.50 17.58
CA SER A 638 -12.07 14.44 16.45
C SER A 638 -10.78 14.36 15.62
N TRP A 639 -9.71 13.77 16.16
CA TRP A 639 -8.44 13.53 15.48
C TRP A 639 -8.28 12.06 15.04
N ALA A 640 -9.37 11.29 14.99
CA ALA A 640 -9.30 9.85 14.74
C ALA A 640 -8.59 9.48 13.43
N SER A 641 -8.63 10.32 12.40
CA SER A 641 -7.97 10.06 11.12
C SER A 641 -6.44 10.03 11.17
N THR A 642 -5.82 10.54 12.25
CA THR A 642 -4.36 10.60 12.41
C THR A 642 -3.86 10.05 13.74
N ASN A 643 -4.75 9.52 14.59
CA ASN A 643 -4.40 9.03 15.92
C ASN A 643 -4.72 7.54 16.13
N TYR A 644 -4.62 7.06 17.37
CA TYR A 644 -4.75 5.63 17.70
C TYR A 644 -6.15 5.05 17.46
N TRP A 645 -7.20 5.89 17.44
CA TRP A 645 -8.53 5.49 17.02
C TRP A 645 -8.56 5.05 15.56
N GLY A 646 -7.89 5.79 14.68
CA GLY A 646 -7.71 5.42 13.27
C GLY A 646 -6.84 4.18 13.13
N ASN A 647 -5.78 4.04 13.92
CA ASN A 647 -4.91 2.86 13.84
C ASN A 647 -5.65 1.54 14.12
N MET A 648 -6.65 1.58 15.01
CA MET A 648 -7.47 0.41 15.36
C MET A 648 -8.56 0.12 14.31
N LEU A 649 -9.11 1.16 13.67
CA LEU A 649 -10.30 1.03 12.82
C LEU A 649 -10.14 -0.02 11.70
N PRO A 650 -9.07 -0.05 10.88
CA PRO A 650 -8.91 -1.09 9.87
C PRO A 650 -8.83 -2.51 10.43
N ALA A 651 -8.17 -2.69 11.58
CA ALA A 651 -8.06 -4.00 12.22
C ALA A 651 -9.42 -4.52 12.66
N LEU A 652 -10.24 -3.66 13.27
CA LEU A 652 -11.62 -3.97 13.62
C LEU A 652 -12.50 -4.19 12.39
N SER A 653 -12.35 -3.37 11.36
CA SER A 653 -13.14 -3.46 10.13
C SER A 653 -12.95 -4.81 9.43
N HIS A 654 -11.71 -5.26 9.30
CA HIS A 654 -11.44 -6.61 8.80
C HIS A 654 -11.98 -7.71 9.73
N ALA A 655 -11.94 -7.52 11.05
CA ALA A 655 -12.55 -8.48 11.98
C ALA A 655 -14.06 -8.61 11.78
N VAL A 656 -14.76 -7.49 11.55
CA VAL A 656 -16.20 -7.47 11.23
C VAL A 656 -16.46 -8.15 9.88
N ASP A 657 -15.72 -7.80 8.84
CA ASP A 657 -15.90 -8.33 7.48
C ASP A 657 -15.66 -9.84 7.38
N HIS A 658 -14.80 -10.38 8.25
CA HIS A 658 -14.53 -11.81 8.35
C HIS A 658 -15.38 -12.54 9.38
N GLY A 659 -16.33 -11.86 10.03
CA GLY A 659 -17.25 -12.47 10.98
C GLY A 659 -16.57 -12.96 12.27
N ALA A 660 -15.50 -12.29 12.71
CA ALA A 660 -14.81 -12.66 13.94
C ALA A 660 -15.76 -12.57 15.16
N PRO A 661 -15.75 -13.54 16.09
CA PRO A 661 -16.64 -13.55 17.25
C PRO A 661 -16.57 -12.24 18.04
N GLY A 662 -17.71 -11.59 18.25
CA GLY A 662 -17.81 -10.33 19.00
C GLY A 662 -17.44 -9.06 18.23
N ALA A 663 -16.87 -9.16 17.01
CA ALA A 663 -16.42 -7.99 16.25
C ALA A 663 -17.56 -7.03 15.88
N GLN A 664 -18.72 -7.57 15.45
CA GLN A 664 -19.88 -6.74 15.16
C GLN A 664 -20.37 -5.98 16.40
N ALA A 665 -20.38 -6.61 17.57
CA ALA A 665 -20.76 -5.97 18.82
C ALA A 665 -19.72 -4.90 19.25
N ALA A 666 -18.43 -5.17 19.05
CA ALA A 666 -17.35 -4.21 19.27
C ALA A 666 -17.51 -2.96 18.40
N PHE A 667 -17.78 -3.14 17.11
CA PHE A 667 -18.02 -2.03 16.19
C PHE A 667 -19.30 -1.26 16.53
N SER A 668 -20.38 -1.95 16.91
CA SER A 668 -21.61 -1.31 17.37
C SER A 668 -21.38 -0.46 18.64
N ARG A 669 -20.54 -0.91 19.58
CA ARG A 669 -20.18 -0.12 20.77
C ARG A 669 -19.37 1.12 20.43
N LEU A 670 -18.40 1.01 19.51
CA LEU A 670 -17.65 2.17 19.00
C LEU A 670 -18.61 3.22 18.40
N ARG A 671 -19.56 2.77 17.55
CA ARG A 671 -20.58 3.63 16.95
C ARG A 671 -21.63 4.16 17.93
N GLY A 672 -21.87 3.44 19.02
CA GLY A 672 -22.84 3.79 20.06
C GLY A 672 -22.31 4.79 21.08
N ALA A 673 -21.04 5.18 20.98
CA ALA A 673 -20.45 6.18 21.87
C ALA A 673 -21.17 7.53 21.75
N SER A 674 -21.34 8.21 22.88
CA SER A 674 -22.05 9.50 22.97
C SER A 674 -21.44 10.61 22.11
N ASN A 675 -20.12 10.54 21.88
CA ASN A 675 -19.36 11.46 21.04
C ASN A 675 -18.89 10.83 19.71
N TRP A 676 -19.60 9.80 19.21
CA TRP A 676 -19.30 9.21 17.90
C TRP A 676 -19.32 10.23 16.75
N GLN A 677 -20.10 11.31 16.86
CA GLN A 677 -20.11 12.37 15.84
C GLN A 677 -18.77 13.11 15.72
N GLU A 678 -18.00 13.23 16.80
CA GLU A 678 -16.63 13.78 16.74
C GLU A 678 -15.73 12.86 15.91
N TYR A 679 -15.84 11.54 16.13
CA TYR A 679 -15.12 10.53 15.35
C TYR A 679 -15.48 10.60 13.86
N LEU A 680 -16.76 10.70 13.53
CA LEU A 680 -17.24 10.86 12.16
C LEU A 680 -16.80 12.19 11.54
N GLY A 681 -16.63 13.22 12.37
CA GLY A 681 -16.19 14.56 11.98
C GLY A 681 -14.69 14.69 11.72
N ALA A 682 -13.88 13.67 12.06
CA ALA A 682 -12.46 13.69 11.74
C ALA A 682 -12.21 13.74 10.21
N ASP A 683 -11.04 14.26 9.82
CA ASP A 683 -10.69 14.56 8.42
C ASP A 683 -10.38 13.31 7.57
N TRP A 684 -11.27 12.32 7.55
CA TRP A 684 -11.11 11.05 6.83
C TRP A 684 -10.90 11.23 5.31
N GLY A 685 -11.50 12.27 4.73
CA GLY A 685 -11.33 12.60 3.31
C GLY A 685 -10.00 13.28 2.98
N GLN A 686 -9.26 13.74 3.98
CA GLN A 686 -7.96 14.41 3.81
C GLN A 686 -6.80 13.51 4.26
N ASN A 687 -7.05 12.71 5.29
CA ASN A 687 -6.16 11.74 5.92
C ASN A 687 -6.79 10.35 5.79
N ALA A 688 -6.70 9.80 4.60
CA ALA A 688 -7.35 8.56 4.22
C ALA A 688 -6.67 7.24 4.66
N PRO A 689 -5.36 7.13 4.99
CA PRO A 689 -4.70 5.82 5.13
C PRO A 689 -5.35 4.86 6.13
N LEU A 690 -5.97 5.41 7.17
CA LEU A 690 -6.58 4.67 8.28
C LEU A 690 -8.11 4.57 8.16
N GLY A 691 -8.72 5.17 7.14
CA GLY A 691 -10.17 5.30 6.96
C GLY A 691 -10.89 4.07 6.42
N VAL A 692 -10.54 2.87 6.91
CA VAL A 692 -11.10 1.59 6.43
C VAL A 692 -12.28 1.17 7.30
N VAL A 693 -13.48 1.05 6.72
CA VAL A 693 -14.72 0.70 7.43
C VAL A 693 -15.25 -0.68 7.04
N PRO A 694 -16.07 -1.35 7.88
CA PRO A 694 -16.68 -2.62 7.49
C PRO A 694 -17.52 -2.49 6.21
N ARG A 695 -17.48 -3.50 5.34
CA ARG A 695 -18.17 -3.51 4.04
C ARG A 695 -19.69 -3.45 4.14
N ASN A 696 -20.24 -4.01 5.22
CA ASN A 696 -21.68 -4.00 5.48
C ASN A 696 -22.14 -2.75 6.26
N SER A 697 -21.26 -1.76 6.45
CA SER A 697 -21.62 -0.48 7.07
C SER A 697 -21.96 0.55 6.00
N GLN A 698 -23.06 1.29 6.18
CA GLN A 698 -23.49 2.38 5.28
C GLN A 698 -22.62 3.64 5.45
N LEU A 699 -21.29 3.50 5.38
CA LEU A 699 -20.31 4.52 5.77
C LEU A 699 -19.41 4.97 4.59
#